data_AF-A0A1Y4DSK6-F1
#
_entry.id   AF-A0A1Y4DSK6-F1
#
_cell.length_a   1.000
_cell.length_b   1.000
_cell.length_c   1.000
_cell.angle_alpha   90.00
_cell.angle_beta   90.00
_cell.angle_gamma   90.00
#
_symmetry.space_group_name_H-M   'P 1'
#
loop_
_entity.id
_entity.type
_entity.pdbx_description
1 polymer ?
#
loop_
_entity_poly.entity_id
_entity_poly.type
_entity_poly.pdbx_seq_one_letter_code
_entity_poly.pdbx_strand_id
1 'polypeptide(L)'
;MNSEGWYAGEVAWVADEGIMGGYGDGSFGVGKSLKRAEFAQLLASWAEASEKGELQDTTGLPDLIEGGQWYTGAANWAVKDRVIMGVDHPDGSVAFDPDVPATREMVVTILWRMASQLGVDTSNDGAALAAMPDADEVSEWAREAMAWAVDRGIITGVVRDDGSWIEPGRTVLREEIAKIVHVADEVTGGVFEGFAADDLVPAKAAIGGVVSLGGRDLVAGDFSFELRDAEGNVVATAKNDAEGAFEFSVDIDRTGVFQYTIASVPGDLDGVTYDEKEWPVQVVSSSEDGVLSATVAYPDGEPTFEMTYEGSTDVPEPSPDPDPDPDPDTPVTEDGITFEVVEEGDEGAEYGAGAYVTTVESENGAVVVPAELNGAPVVSISLANEPSITSIDVSASGDTLKNLEVTGGELEELSLAGCTALKQLNCSGNVLVQLDVSDCASLDNIDCSNNYLQSIALPRNAGSASVSLLTQSEVELKELDCSHNQISALDLSGIDSLVKVDCSYNRIEDLSSIQEWASVEGHEAVYEPQFWDSGDKTGLSYELQYTDAGYIEAHVTGCSLPDGGGDVVVPGTIEGCPVVLVAIDAWDDGGEALVDVSACERLRELNVYSHSDIRLDASGCAELVRVGLSGGHAARIDLAGCASLAELYLEGPIDSIDLSGAPALERLSLLSTRLSAPQLAEALEDTPALEYLRYSGTGGDLVLPGLPALTSLECP
;
A
#
# COMPACT_ATOMS: atom_id res chain seq x y z
N MET A 1 -13.44 36.24 -2.95
CA MET A 1 -11.97 36.38 -2.92
C MET A 1 -11.59 37.18 -1.69
N ASN A 2 -10.76 36.61 -0.79
CA ASN A 2 -10.17 37.37 0.31
C ASN A 2 -8.92 38.07 -0.25
N SER A 3 -8.89 39.40 -0.23
CA SER A 3 -7.91 40.21 -0.98
C SER A 3 -6.54 40.36 -0.32
N GLU A 4 -6.24 39.58 0.72
CA GLU A 4 -5.03 39.74 1.55
C GLU A 4 -4.11 38.50 1.60
N GLY A 5 -4.46 37.41 0.91
CA GLY A 5 -3.62 36.21 0.83
C GLY A 5 -2.42 36.41 -0.11
N TRP A 6 -1.31 35.70 0.14
CA TRP A 6 -0.10 35.74 -0.72
C TRP A 6 -0.37 35.32 -2.17
N TYR A 7 -1.47 34.59 -2.40
CA TYR A 7 -1.94 34.06 -3.68
C TYR A 7 -2.97 34.96 -4.38
N ALA A 8 -3.36 36.09 -3.78
CA ALA A 8 -4.51 36.85 -4.24
C ALA A 8 -4.35 37.42 -5.66
N GLY A 9 -3.12 37.75 -6.06
CA GLY A 9 -2.83 38.26 -7.40
C GLY A 9 -2.93 37.17 -8.45
N GLU A 10 -2.37 36.00 -8.17
CA GLU A 10 -2.32 34.84 -9.05
C GLU A 10 -3.71 34.24 -9.24
N VAL A 11 -4.49 34.15 -8.15
CA VAL A 11 -5.90 33.72 -8.20
C VAL A 11 -6.77 34.68 -9.01
N ALA A 12 -6.52 35.99 -8.91
CA ALA A 12 -7.22 36.97 -9.73
C ALA A 12 -6.85 36.82 -11.21
N TRP A 13 -5.57 36.63 -11.52
CA TRP A 13 -5.09 36.47 -12.88
C TRP A 13 -5.68 35.23 -13.57
N VAL A 14 -5.60 34.04 -12.96
CA VAL A 14 -6.18 32.82 -13.57
C VAL A 14 -7.70 32.91 -13.75
N ALA A 15 -8.39 33.69 -12.91
CA ALA A 15 -9.82 33.92 -13.04
C ALA A 15 -10.16 34.93 -14.15
N ASP A 16 -9.38 36.01 -14.27
CA ASP A 16 -9.56 37.07 -15.26
C ASP A 16 -9.22 36.58 -16.68
N GLU A 17 -8.18 35.76 -16.83
CA GLU A 17 -7.81 35.10 -18.10
C GLU A 17 -8.69 33.88 -18.43
N GLY A 18 -9.61 33.50 -17.53
CA GLY A 18 -10.51 32.37 -17.74
C GLY A 18 -9.84 30.98 -17.68
N ILE A 19 -8.60 30.91 -17.21
CA ILE A 19 -7.82 29.68 -17.07
C ILE A 19 -8.37 28.78 -15.94
N MET A 20 -8.74 29.37 -14.81
CA MET A 20 -9.25 28.63 -13.65
C MET A 20 -10.35 29.39 -12.92
N GLY A 21 -11.53 28.78 -12.84
CA GLY A 21 -12.68 29.30 -12.11
C GLY A 21 -12.76 28.86 -10.66
N GLY A 22 -13.69 29.47 -9.92
CA GLY A 22 -14.13 28.99 -8.60
C GLY A 22 -15.25 27.95 -8.67
N TYR A 23 -15.64 27.43 -7.52
CA TYR A 23 -16.78 26.53 -7.37
C TYR A 23 -18.12 27.28 -7.50
N GLY A 24 -19.19 26.52 -7.75
CA GLY A 24 -20.56 27.06 -7.91
C GLY A 24 -21.12 27.78 -6.67
N ASP A 25 -20.44 27.69 -5.52
CA ASP A 25 -20.76 28.43 -4.29
C ASP A 25 -20.14 29.85 -4.26
N GLY A 26 -19.40 30.23 -5.31
CA GLY A 26 -18.71 31.53 -5.42
C GLY A 26 -17.37 31.59 -4.70
N SER A 27 -16.88 30.49 -4.13
CA SER A 27 -15.53 30.37 -3.57
C SER A 27 -14.52 29.93 -4.64
N PHE A 28 -13.26 30.34 -4.52
CA PHE A 28 -12.19 29.79 -5.36
C PHE A 28 -11.72 28.41 -4.88
N GLY A 29 -12.04 28.03 -3.63
CA GLY A 29 -11.61 26.76 -3.04
C GLY A 29 -10.20 26.77 -2.45
N VAL A 30 -9.71 27.92 -1.97
CA VAL A 30 -8.40 28.02 -1.30
C VAL A 30 -8.27 26.96 -0.19
N GLY A 31 -7.11 26.31 -0.11
CA GLY A 31 -6.79 25.25 0.84
C GLY A 31 -7.33 23.87 0.45
N LYS A 32 -8.06 23.76 -0.67
CA LYS A 32 -8.50 22.45 -1.18
C LYS A 32 -7.47 21.89 -2.15
N SER A 33 -7.26 20.58 -2.04
CA SER A 33 -6.51 19.78 -3.00
C SER A 33 -7.11 19.83 -4.40
N LEU A 34 -6.26 19.96 -5.42
CA LEU A 34 -6.63 19.90 -6.82
C LEU A 34 -6.68 18.44 -7.30
N LYS A 35 -7.78 18.04 -7.95
CA LYS A 35 -7.90 16.71 -8.57
C LYS A 35 -7.39 16.71 -10.02
N ARG A 36 -7.03 15.53 -10.54
CA ARG A 36 -6.57 15.33 -11.92
C ARG A 36 -7.58 15.82 -12.96
N ALA A 37 -8.88 15.54 -12.76
CA ALA A 37 -9.95 16.08 -13.61
C ALA A 37 -10.05 17.61 -13.61
N GLU A 38 -9.88 18.24 -12.44
CA GLU A 38 -9.88 19.70 -12.32
C GLU A 38 -8.66 20.32 -13.02
N PHE A 39 -7.51 19.65 -12.94
CA PHE A 39 -6.31 20.08 -13.64
C PHE A 39 -6.46 19.95 -15.16
N ALA A 40 -7.05 18.87 -15.66
CA ALA A 40 -7.36 18.74 -17.09
C ALA A 40 -8.28 19.86 -17.58
N GLN A 41 -9.31 20.23 -16.81
CA GLN A 41 -10.16 21.38 -17.16
C GLN A 41 -9.36 22.69 -17.20
N LEU A 42 -8.47 22.92 -16.24
CA LEU A 42 -7.62 24.10 -16.22
C LEU A 42 -6.78 24.16 -17.50
N LEU A 43 -6.08 23.08 -17.84
CA LEU A 43 -5.23 23.01 -19.03
C LEU A 43 -6.03 23.21 -20.31
N ALA A 44 -7.20 22.58 -20.42
CA ALA A 44 -8.07 22.73 -21.59
C ALA A 44 -8.61 24.16 -21.74
N SER A 45 -8.83 24.86 -20.62
CA SER A 45 -9.25 26.27 -20.63
C SER A 45 -8.09 27.16 -21.06
N TRP A 46 -6.89 26.91 -20.53
CA TRP A 46 -5.67 27.64 -20.89
C TRP A 46 -5.29 27.45 -22.36
N ALA A 47 -5.43 26.23 -22.87
CA ALA A 47 -5.15 25.88 -24.26
C ALA A 47 -6.25 26.29 -25.25
N GLU A 48 -7.35 26.90 -24.77
CA GLU A 48 -8.55 27.21 -25.56
C GLU A 48 -9.16 25.98 -26.26
N ALA A 49 -8.92 24.78 -25.71
CA ALA A 49 -9.35 23.51 -26.31
C ALA A 49 -10.89 23.36 -26.35
N SER A 50 -11.60 24.06 -25.47
CA SER A 50 -13.08 24.03 -25.42
C SER A 50 -13.76 24.67 -26.64
N GLU A 51 -13.06 25.49 -27.43
CA GLU A 51 -13.56 26.00 -28.72
C GLU A 51 -13.46 24.95 -29.84
N LYS A 52 -12.67 23.88 -29.64
CA LYS A 52 -12.48 22.77 -30.57
C LYS A 52 -13.47 21.63 -30.30
N GLY A 53 -14.77 21.96 -30.20
CA GLY A 53 -15.97 21.11 -30.26
C GLY A 53 -15.94 19.70 -29.64
N GLU A 54 -16.81 19.44 -28.63
CA GLU A 54 -17.18 18.13 -28.05
C GLU A 54 -16.39 16.95 -28.63
N LEU A 55 -15.15 16.81 -28.18
CA LEU A 55 -14.18 15.88 -28.77
C LEU A 55 -14.60 14.46 -28.42
N GLN A 56 -14.87 13.68 -29.46
CA GLN A 56 -15.23 12.27 -29.35
C GLN A 56 -14.14 11.51 -28.59
N ASP A 57 -14.54 10.56 -27.75
CA ASP A 57 -13.59 9.66 -27.09
C ASP A 57 -12.88 8.80 -28.15
N THR A 58 -11.61 9.16 -28.41
CA THR A 58 -10.69 8.39 -29.24
C THR A 58 -9.50 7.89 -28.41
N THR A 59 -9.60 7.96 -27.09
CA THR A 59 -8.47 7.71 -26.17
C THR A 59 -8.31 6.24 -25.86
N GLY A 60 -9.41 5.47 -25.91
CA GLY A 60 -9.43 4.05 -25.54
C GLY A 60 -9.37 3.82 -24.03
N LEU A 61 -9.41 4.87 -23.20
CA LEU A 61 -9.45 4.76 -21.74
C LEU A 61 -10.89 4.48 -21.27
N PRO A 62 -11.11 3.48 -20.40
CA PRO A 62 -12.44 3.00 -20.05
C PRO A 62 -13.28 4.01 -19.26
N ASP A 63 -12.65 4.98 -18.61
CA ASP A 63 -13.27 6.00 -17.76
C ASP A 63 -13.51 7.35 -18.47
N LEU A 64 -13.20 7.45 -19.77
CA LEU A 64 -13.36 8.68 -20.58
C LEU A 64 -14.44 8.62 -21.69
N ILE A 65 -15.50 7.85 -21.47
CA ILE A 65 -16.59 7.62 -22.44
C ILE A 65 -17.34 8.92 -22.83
N GLU A 66 -17.60 9.09 -24.13
CA GLU A 66 -18.30 10.24 -24.74
C GLU A 66 -19.66 10.54 -24.06
N GLY A 67 -19.89 11.81 -23.69
CA GLY A 67 -21.11 12.28 -23.01
C GLY A 67 -21.08 12.20 -21.47
N GLY A 68 -19.90 11.92 -20.88
CA GLY A 68 -19.65 11.76 -19.44
C GLY A 68 -19.76 13.03 -18.56
N GLN A 69 -18.95 13.05 -17.50
CA GLN A 69 -18.90 14.11 -16.46
C GLN A 69 -18.44 15.46 -17.04
N TRP A 70 -18.56 16.53 -16.23
CA TRP A 70 -18.23 17.90 -16.65
C TRP A 70 -16.79 18.11 -17.18
N TYR A 71 -15.85 17.23 -16.80
CA TYR A 71 -14.45 17.26 -17.21
C TYR A 71 -14.14 16.37 -18.42
N THR A 72 -15.06 15.51 -18.87
CA THR A 72 -14.76 14.44 -19.85
C THR A 72 -14.19 14.98 -21.15
N GLY A 73 -14.71 16.11 -21.67
CA GLY A 73 -14.16 16.73 -22.88
C GLY A 73 -12.73 17.24 -22.71
N ALA A 74 -12.42 17.82 -21.54
CA ALA A 74 -11.08 18.31 -21.21
C ALA A 74 -10.09 17.16 -20.99
N ALA A 75 -10.51 16.08 -20.32
CA ALA A 75 -9.71 14.89 -20.15
C ALA A 75 -9.42 14.19 -21.50
N ASN A 76 -10.44 14.04 -22.36
CA ASN A 76 -10.27 13.48 -23.71
C ASN A 76 -9.28 14.29 -24.55
N TRP A 77 -9.38 15.62 -24.50
CA TRP A 77 -8.40 16.49 -25.15
C TRP A 77 -6.99 16.28 -24.58
N ALA A 78 -6.84 16.31 -23.26
CA ALA A 78 -5.54 16.21 -22.61
C ALA A 78 -4.86 14.87 -22.90
N VAL A 79 -5.62 13.78 -22.98
CA VAL A 79 -5.09 12.45 -23.34
C VAL A 79 -4.78 12.35 -24.82
N LYS A 80 -5.70 12.80 -25.69
CA LYS A 80 -5.51 12.78 -27.15
C LYS A 80 -4.26 13.55 -27.57
N ASP A 81 -4.07 14.74 -27.00
CA ASP A 81 -2.94 15.61 -27.30
C ASP A 81 -1.69 15.24 -26.46
N ARG A 82 -1.74 14.09 -25.75
CA ARG A 82 -0.64 13.52 -24.94
C ARG A 82 -0.08 14.49 -23.90
N VAL A 83 -0.94 15.37 -23.39
CA VAL A 83 -0.65 16.31 -22.29
C VAL A 83 -0.73 15.57 -20.95
N ILE A 84 -1.77 14.77 -20.77
CA ILE A 84 -1.96 13.89 -19.61
C ILE A 84 -1.99 12.44 -20.12
N MET A 85 -1.14 11.59 -19.56
CA MET A 85 -1.13 10.15 -19.89
C MET A 85 -2.20 9.40 -19.09
N GLY A 86 -2.55 8.20 -19.52
CA GLY A 86 -3.25 7.26 -18.64
C GLY A 86 -2.38 6.85 -17.45
N VAL A 87 -3.02 6.34 -16.40
CA VAL A 87 -2.40 5.70 -15.24
C VAL A 87 -2.53 4.21 -15.44
N ASP A 88 -1.40 3.52 -15.45
CA ASP A 88 -1.36 2.06 -15.45
C ASP A 88 -1.77 1.55 -14.07
N HIS A 89 -2.70 0.61 -14.04
CA HIS A 89 -3.16 -0.05 -12.82
C HIS A 89 -2.54 -1.44 -12.70
N PRO A 90 -2.40 -1.97 -11.48
CA PRO A 90 -1.84 -3.31 -11.25
C PRO A 90 -2.58 -4.45 -11.98
N ASP A 91 -3.84 -4.24 -12.36
CA ASP A 91 -4.65 -5.19 -13.14
C ASP A 91 -4.35 -5.14 -14.66
N GLY A 92 -3.36 -4.34 -15.08
CA GLY A 92 -2.98 -4.11 -16.47
C GLY A 92 -3.94 -3.20 -17.24
N SER A 93 -4.95 -2.63 -16.57
CA SER A 93 -5.79 -1.60 -17.17
C SER A 93 -5.08 -0.25 -17.14
N VAL A 94 -5.46 0.62 -18.08
CA VAL A 94 -4.99 2.00 -18.11
C VAL A 94 -6.22 2.90 -18.04
N ALA A 95 -6.28 3.80 -17.06
CA ALA A 95 -7.41 4.73 -16.90
C ALA A 95 -6.93 6.18 -16.76
N PHE A 96 -7.82 7.16 -16.88
CA PHE A 96 -7.49 8.57 -16.68
C PHE A 96 -7.40 8.94 -15.19
N ASP A 97 -8.18 8.28 -14.32
CA ASP A 97 -8.23 8.48 -12.87
C ASP A 97 -8.60 9.91 -12.44
N PRO A 98 -9.86 10.33 -12.69
CA PRO A 98 -10.26 11.73 -12.55
C PRO A 98 -10.20 12.27 -11.12
N ASP A 99 -10.36 11.40 -10.12
CA ASP A 99 -10.42 11.77 -8.70
C ASP A 99 -9.07 11.73 -7.98
N VAL A 100 -8.01 11.21 -8.63
CA VAL A 100 -6.65 11.18 -8.07
C VAL A 100 -6.17 12.62 -7.81
N PRO A 101 -5.71 12.95 -6.59
CA PRO A 101 -5.13 14.25 -6.30
C PRO A 101 -3.88 14.52 -7.15
N ALA A 102 -3.76 15.73 -7.69
CA ALA A 102 -2.61 16.11 -8.50
C ALA A 102 -1.42 16.46 -7.59
N THR A 103 -0.34 15.69 -7.65
CA THR A 103 0.90 15.99 -6.93
C THR A 103 1.73 17.05 -7.66
N ARG A 104 2.70 17.62 -6.95
CA ARG A 104 3.59 18.68 -7.48
C ARG A 104 4.41 18.18 -8.67
N GLU A 105 4.96 16.98 -8.57
CA GLU A 105 5.74 16.37 -9.66
C GLU A 105 4.88 16.00 -10.88
N MET A 106 3.62 15.59 -10.67
CA MET A 106 2.67 15.33 -11.76
C MET A 106 2.35 16.61 -12.53
N VAL A 107 1.98 17.69 -11.83
CA VAL A 107 1.66 18.99 -12.42
C VAL A 107 2.82 19.52 -13.25
N VAL A 108 4.02 19.52 -12.68
CA VAL A 108 5.22 20.02 -13.36
C VAL A 108 5.56 19.20 -14.60
N THR A 109 5.45 17.87 -14.51
CA THR A 109 5.73 16.99 -15.65
C THR A 109 4.76 17.25 -16.81
N ILE A 110 3.50 17.51 -16.52
CA ILE A 110 2.51 17.86 -17.56
C ILE A 110 2.85 19.19 -18.23
N LEU A 111 3.20 20.23 -17.47
CA LEU A 111 3.61 21.53 -18.03
C LEU A 111 4.90 21.43 -18.84
N TRP A 112 5.87 20.64 -18.37
CA TRP A 112 7.11 20.37 -19.08
C TRP A 112 6.87 19.65 -20.41
N ARG A 113 5.94 18.68 -20.45
CA ARG A 113 5.54 18.01 -21.71
C ARG A 113 4.94 18.99 -22.70
N MET A 114 4.02 19.86 -22.26
CA MET A 114 3.46 20.89 -23.12
C MET A 114 4.55 21.84 -23.64
N ALA A 115 5.48 22.27 -22.77
CA ALA A 115 6.58 23.15 -23.13
C ALA A 115 7.47 22.51 -24.21
N SER A 116 7.83 21.24 -24.00
CA SER A 116 8.64 20.44 -24.92
C SER A 116 7.98 20.30 -26.30
N GLN A 117 6.68 20.00 -26.34
CA GLN A 117 5.92 19.88 -27.61
C GLN A 117 5.87 21.20 -28.40
N LEU A 118 5.87 22.34 -27.72
CA LEU A 118 5.91 23.67 -28.35
C LEU A 118 7.32 24.16 -28.69
N GLY A 119 8.35 23.32 -28.48
CA GLY A 119 9.75 23.69 -28.74
C GLY A 119 10.30 24.74 -27.77
N VAL A 120 9.68 24.90 -26.59
CA VAL A 120 10.28 25.67 -25.49
C VAL A 120 11.57 24.98 -25.07
N ASP A 121 12.62 25.75 -24.84
CA ASP A 121 13.86 25.20 -24.30
C ASP A 121 13.61 24.66 -22.89
N THR A 122 13.56 23.34 -22.77
CA THR A 122 13.41 22.61 -21.50
C THR A 122 14.73 22.10 -20.94
N SER A 123 15.86 22.44 -21.57
CA SER A 123 17.18 21.99 -21.12
C SER A 123 17.55 22.59 -19.77
N ASN A 124 18.21 21.77 -18.96
CA ASN A 124 18.74 22.10 -17.64
C ASN A 124 19.92 21.16 -17.32
N ASP A 125 20.74 21.49 -16.32
CA ASP A 125 21.88 20.68 -15.87
C ASP A 125 21.64 19.95 -14.55
N GLY A 126 20.39 19.96 -14.05
CA GLY A 126 19.99 19.33 -12.78
C GLY A 126 20.51 19.99 -11.51
N ALA A 127 21.40 20.98 -11.58
CA ALA A 127 22.11 21.51 -10.41
C ALA A 127 21.17 22.21 -9.41
N ALA A 128 20.14 22.91 -9.91
CA ALA A 128 19.16 23.59 -9.07
C ALA A 128 18.30 22.60 -8.28
N LEU A 129 17.90 21.48 -8.89
CA LEU A 129 17.15 20.42 -8.21
C LEU A 129 18.03 19.67 -7.20
N ALA A 130 19.24 19.28 -7.58
CA ALA A 130 20.18 18.56 -6.71
C ALA A 130 20.59 19.35 -5.45
N ALA A 131 20.38 20.67 -5.43
CA ALA A 131 20.61 21.51 -4.26
C ALA A 131 19.46 21.49 -3.24
N MET A 132 18.30 20.90 -3.59
CA MET A 132 17.13 20.81 -2.71
C MET A 132 17.29 19.65 -1.72
N PRO A 133 16.87 19.79 -0.45
CA PRO A 133 17.04 18.74 0.58
C PRO A 133 16.35 17.41 0.26
N ASP A 134 15.26 17.45 -0.50
CA ASP A 134 14.39 16.34 -0.88
C ASP A 134 14.48 16.01 -2.38
N ALA A 135 15.63 16.30 -3.02
CA ALA A 135 15.83 15.98 -4.43
C ALA A 135 15.71 14.47 -4.73
N ASP A 136 16.11 13.63 -3.77
CA ASP A 136 16.09 12.17 -3.89
C ASP A 136 14.66 11.58 -3.76
N GLU A 137 13.69 12.36 -3.25
CA GLU A 137 12.27 11.96 -3.20
C GLU A 137 11.55 12.16 -4.53
N VAL A 138 12.18 12.81 -5.51
CA VAL A 138 11.59 13.02 -6.83
C VAL A 138 11.56 11.71 -7.59
N SER A 139 10.36 11.31 -8.03
CA SER A 139 10.16 10.12 -8.86
C SER A 139 11.02 10.19 -10.12
N GLU A 140 11.59 9.06 -10.52
CA GLU A 140 12.52 9.01 -11.66
C GLU A 140 11.89 9.56 -12.95
N TRP A 141 10.64 9.19 -13.22
CA TRP A 141 9.88 9.67 -14.38
C TRP A 141 9.63 11.20 -14.39
N ALA A 142 9.73 11.87 -13.24
CA ALA A 142 9.52 13.30 -13.09
C ALA A 142 10.82 14.11 -13.03
N ARG A 143 11.98 13.45 -12.92
CA ARG A 143 13.25 14.09 -12.55
C ARG A 143 13.68 15.20 -13.52
N GLU A 144 13.60 14.96 -14.83
CA GLU A 144 13.93 15.98 -15.84
C GLU A 144 13.00 17.19 -15.79
N ALA A 145 11.70 16.95 -15.63
CA ALA A 145 10.69 17.99 -15.57
C ALA A 145 10.81 18.83 -14.29
N MET A 146 11.03 18.18 -13.16
CA MET A 146 11.28 18.83 -11.87
C MET A 146 12.56 19.65 -11.92
N ALA A 147 13.62 19.14 -12.54
CA ALA A 147 14.86 19.88 -12.70
C ALA A 147 14.68 21.15 -13.55
N TRP A 148 13.95 21.06 -14.66
CA TRP A 148 13.57 22.22 -15.46
C TRP A 148 12.73 23.23 -14.67
N ALA A 149 11.72 22.78 -13.94
CA ALA A 149 10.82 23.67 -13.23
C ALA A 149 11.49 24.39 -12.05
N VAL A 150 12.39 23.71 -11.33
CA VAL A 150 13.18 24.32 -10.26
C VAL A 150 14.20 25.31 -10.83
N ASP A 151 14.91 24.94 -11.91
CA ASP A 151 15.87 25.83 -12.59
C ASP A 151 15.22 27.12 -13.10
N ARG A 152 14.02 27.01 -13.68
CA ARG A 152 13.26 28.16 -14.19
C ARG A 152 12.42 28.88 -13.14
N GLY A 153 12.35 28.36 -11.91
CA GLY A 153 11.57 28.92 -10.82
C GLY A 153 10.05 28.78 -10.97
N ILE A 154 9.58 27.91 -11.88
CA ILE A 154 8.15 27.56 -12.06
C ILE A 154 7.60 26.97 -10.76
N ILE A 155 8.41 26.14 -10.10
CA ILE A 155 8.15 25.66 -8.76
C ILE A 155 9.26 26.13 -7.83
N THR A 156 8.86 26.63 -6.66
CA THR A 156 9.77 26.97 -5.58
C THR A 156 9.50 26.06 -4.39
N GLY A 157 10.53 25.74 -3.60
CA GLY A 157 10.34 24.96 -2.39
C GLY A 157 9.48 25.69 -1.35
N VAL A 158 8.76 24.91 -0.54
CA VAL A 158 8.02 25.38 0.63
C VAL A 158 9.01 25.65 1.74
N VAL A 159 9.02 26.89 2.23
CA VAL A 159 9.95 27.32 3.28
C VAL A 159 9.45 26.80 4.63
N ARG A 160 10.31 26.01 5.28
CA ARG A 160 10.17 25.50 6.64
C ARG A 160 11.31 26.09 7.50
N ASP A 161 11.28 25.82 8.81
CA ASP A 161 12.28 26.34 9.75
C ASP A 161 13.71 25.81 9.47
N ASP A 162 13.84 24.69 8.75
CA ASP A 162 15.07 23.98 8.46
C ASP A 162 15.55 24.08 7.00
N GLY A 163 14.76 24.70 6.10
CA GLY A 163 15.11 24.78 4.70
C GLY A 163 13.93 25.10 3.78
N SER A 164 14.15 24.95 2.48
CA SER A 164 13.09 25.03 1.47
C SER A 164 13.00 23.67 0.79
N TRP A 165 11.81 23.07 0.82
CA TRP A 165 11.57 21.69 0.42
C TRP A 165 10.66 21.64 -0.81
N ILE A 166 10.98 20.83 -1.80
CA ILE A 166 10.16 20.68 -3.00
C ILE A 166 8.83 19.99 -2.69
N GLU A 167 8.86 18.96 -1.86
CA GLU A 167 7.76 18.07 -1.49
C GLU A 167 7.08 17.44 -2.72
N PRO A 168 7.81 16.64 -3.53
CA PRO A 168 7.37 16.23 -4.87
C PRO A 168 6.05 15.45 -4.88
N GLY A 169 5.86 14.55 -3.91
CA GLY A 169 4.63 13.77 -3.74
C GLY A 169 3.46 14.52 -3.09
N ARG A 170 3.66 15.74 -2.57
CA ARG A 170 2.56 16.49 -1.94
C ARG A 170 1.53 16.89 -2.99
N THR A 171 0.26 16.71 -2.65
CA THR A 171 -0.86 17.24 -3.43
C THR A 171 -0.81 18.76 -3.53
N VAL A 172 -1.09 19.30 -4.70
CA VAL A 172 -1.14 20.74 -4.97
C VAL A 172 -2.47 21.32 -4.53
N LEU A 173 -2.43 22.45 -3.80
CA LEU A 173 -3.63 23.21 -3.45
C LEU A 173 -4.05 24.16 -4.58
N ARG A 174 -5.33 24.52 -4.63
CA ARG A 174 -5.89 25.37 -5.71
C ARG A 174 -5.21 26.73 -5.86
N GLU A 175 -4.80 27.36 -4.78
CA GLU A 175 -4.04 28.61 -4.79
C GLU A 175 -2.59 28.43 -5.24
N GLU A 176 -2.00 27.26 -4.99
CA GLU A 176 -0.64 26.95 -5.40
C GLU A 176 -0.56 26.69 -6.90
N ILE A 177 -1.53 25.96 -7.46
CA ILE A 177 -1.59 25.75 -8.91
C ILE A 177 -1.79 27.07 -9.66
N ALA A 178 -2.60 28.00 -9.12
CA ALA A 178 -2.77 29.32 -9.71
C ALA A 178 -1.43 30.07 -9.84
N LYS A 179 -0.58 29.96 -8.82
CA LYS A 179 0.76 30.52 -8.86
C LYS A 179 1.68 29.79 -9.84
N ILE A 180 1.71 28.46 -9.81
CA ILE A 180 2.55 27.65 -10.71
C ILE A 180 2.23 27.96 -12.17
N VAL A 181 0.94 28.01 -12.52
CA VAL A 181 0.44 28.29 -13.86
C VAL A 181 0.83 29.71 -14.30
N HIS A 182 0.64 30.71 -13.44
CA HIS A 182 1.01 32.10 -13.77
C HIS A 182 2.52 32.25 -14.00
N VAL A 183 3.36 31.62 -13.17
CA VAL A 183 4.81 31.65 -13.37
C VAL A 183 5.22 30.86 -14.62
N ALA A 184 4.59 29.71 -14.89
CA ALA A 184 4.83 28.95 -16.10
C ALA A 184 4.46 29.75 -17.36
N ASP A 185 3.38 30.53 -17.33
CA ASP A 185 3.00 31.45 -18.40
C ASP A 185 4.11 32.48 -18.67
N GLU A 186 4.62 33.13 -17.62
CA GLU A 186 5.70 34.11 -17.73
C GLU A 186 7.00 33.48 -18.27
N VAL A 187 7.36 32.29 -17.77
CA VAL A 187 8.59 31.57 -18.16
C VAL A 187 8.54 31.10 -19.61
N THR A 188 7.37 30.61 -20.04
CA THR A 188 7.20 30.05 -21.39
C THR A 188 6.81 31.12 -22.42
N GLY A 189 6.45 32.32 -21.96
CA GLY A 189 6.07 33.45 -22.82
C GLY A 189 4.64 33.34 -23.36
N GLY A 190 3.73 32.72 -22.59
CA GLY A 190 2.32 32.57 -22.95
C GLY A 190 2.04 31.58 -24.07
N VAL A 191 3.02 30.73 -24.43
CA VAL A 191 2.90 29.82 -25.59
C VAL A 191 1.87 28.71 -25.41
N PHE A 192 1.39 28.49 -24.18
CA PHE A 192 0.33 27.52 -23.91
C PHE A 192 -1.06 28.00 -24.34
N GLU A 193 -1.24 29.32 -24.52
CA GLU A 193 -2.47 29.87 -25.09
C GLU A 193 -2.67 29.35 -26.53
N GLY A 194 -3.81 28.69 -26.78
CA GLY A 194 -4.12 28.09 -28.07
C GLY A 194 -3.34 26.80 -28.40
N PHE A 195 -2.71 26.16 -27.40
CA PHE A 195 -1.98 24.90 -27.57
C PHE A 195 -2.78 23.88 -28.42
N ALA A 196 -2.07 23.23 -29.33
CA ALA A 196 -2.51 22.05 -30.06
C ALA A 196 -1.27 21.17 -30.23
N ALA A 197 -1.37 19.89 -29.86
CA ALA A 197 -0.31 18.95 -30.21
C ALA A 197 -0.21 18.86 -31.74
N ASP A 198 1.02 18.89 -32.27
CA ASP A 198 1.25 18.58 -33.68
C ASP A 198 0.77 17.15 -33.97
N ASP A 199 0.13 16.92 -35.12
CA ASP A 199 -0.18 15.58 -35.63
C ASP A 199 1.14 14.89 -36.02
N LEU A 200 1.89 14.42 -35.02
CA LEU A 200 3.17 13.75 -35.22
C LEU A 200 2.96 12.43 -35.96
N VAL A 201 3.64 12.26 -37.09
CA VAL A 201 3.76 10.95 -37.74
C VAL A 201 4.84 10.16 -37.01
N PRO A 202 4.50 9.03 -36.33
CA PRO A 202 5.47 8.24 -35.59
C PRO A 202 6.60 7.71 -36.49
N ALA A 203 7.81 7.67 -35.95
CA ALA A 203 8.96 7.01 -36.57
C ALA A 203 9.02 5.54 -36.13
N LYS A 204 9.67 4.69 -36.91
CA LYS A 204 10.07 3.35 -36.47
C LYS A 204 11.57 3.31 -36.22
N ALA A 205 11.96 2.86 -35.04
CA ALA A 205 13.34 2.52 -34.72
C ALA A 205 13.56 1.03 -34.99
N ALA A 206 14.49 0.73 -35.90
CA ALA A 206 14.98 -0.63 -36.15
C ALA A 206 16.20 -0.86 -35.26
N ILE A 207 16.01 -1.65 -34.20
CA ILE A 207 17.02 -1.99 -33.21
C ILE A 207 17.36 -3.46 -33.40
N GLY A 208 18.63 -3.85 -33.42
CA GLY A 208 18.96 -5.25 -33.70
C GLY A 208 20.41 -5.59 -33.45
N GLY A 209 20.73 -6.85 -33.67
CA GLY A 209 22.05 -7.42 -33.46
C GLY A 209 22.23 -8.72 -34.22
N VAL A 210 23.33 -9.40 -33.93
CA VAL A 210 23.62 -10.73 -34.47
C VAL A 210 23.99 -11.71 -33.37
N VAL A 211 23.65 -12.97 -33.58
CA VAL A 211 24.09 -14.10 -32.76
C VAL A 211 24.93 -15.05 -33.60
N SER A 212 25.97 -15.59 -33.00
CA SER A 212 26.79 -16.65 -33.57
C SER A 212 26.75 -17.88 -32.67
N LEU A 213 26.82 -19.07 -33.29
CA LEU A 213 26.81 -20.34 -32.58
C LEU A 213 28.05 -21.16 -32.95
N GLY A 214 28.89 -21.44 -31.97
CA GLY A 214 29.98 -22.42 -32.08
C GLY A 214 29.46 -23.84 -31.89
N GLY A 215 30.02 -24.83 -32.60
CA GLY A 215 29.76 -26.26 -32.35
C GLY A 215 28.64 -26.91 -33.18
N ARG A 216 27.71 -26.13 -33.76
CA ARG A 216 26.76 -26.58 -34.80
C ARG A 216 26.35 -25.43 -35.72
N ASP A 217 25.68 -25.76 -36.82
CA ASP A 217 25.07 -24.75 -37.69
C ASP A 217 23.91 -24.03 -36.97
N LEU A 218 23.83 -22.72 -37.16
CA LEU A 218 22.76 -21.89 -36.61
C LEU A 218 21.44 -22.12 -37.38
N VAL A 219 20.34 -22.26 -36.67
CA VAL A 219 18.99 -22.37 -37.25
C VAL A 219 18.16 -21.14 -36.88
N ALA A 220 17.34 -20.68 -37.82
CA ALA A 220 16.42 -19.57 -37.59
C ALA A 220 15.47 -19.91 -36.43
N GLY A 221 15.39 -19.04 -35.44
CA GLY A 221 14.55 -19.20 -34.27
C GLY A 221 15.17 -19.96 -33.10
N ASP A 222 16.44 -20.38 -33.20
CA ASP A 222 17.16 -21.08 -32.11
C ASP A 222 17.32 -20.19 -30.87
N PHE A 223 17.47 -18.88 -31.04
CA PHE A 223 17.73 -17.91 -29.97
C PHE A 223 16.69 -16.80 -29.94
N SER A 224 16.30 -16.42 -28.72
CA SER A 224 15.34 -15.34 -28.45
C SER A 224 16.04 -14.20 -27.71
N PHE A 225 15.61 -12.98 -27.98
CA PHE A 225 16.15 -11.74 -27.42
C PHE A 225 15.02 -10.85 -26.95
N GLU A 226 15.28 -10.13 -25.89
CA GLU A 226 14.38 -9.12 -25.32
C GLU A 226 14.98 -7.74 -25.50
N LEU A 227 14.12 -6.77 -25.79
CA LEU A 227 14.41 -5.35 -25.68
C LEU A 227 13.67 -4.82 -24.45
N ARG A 228 14.42 -4.28 -23.49
CA ARG A 228 13.89 -3.69 -22.26
C ARG A 228 13.99 -2.18 -22.29
N ASP A 229 13.01 -1.46 -21.73
CA ASP A 229 13.06 0.00 -21.55
C ASP A 229 13.96 0.39 -20.36
N ALA A 230 13.98 1.68 -20.00
CA ALA A 230 14.82 2.20 -18.93
C ALA A 230 14.35 1.71 -17.54
N GLU A 231 13.08 1.35 -17.41
CA GLU A 231 12.43 0.83 -16.21
C GLU A 231 12.56 -0.71 -16.10
N GLY A 232 13.16 -1.38 -17.08
CA GLY A 232 13.41 -2.82 -17.09
C GLY A 232 12.29 -3.66 -17.71
N ASN A 233 11.22 -3.05 -18.22
CA ASN A 233 10.09 -3.77 -18.81
C ASN A 233 10.42 -4.27 -20.21
N VAL A 234 9.99 -5.49 -20.56
CA VAL A 234 10.14 -6.05 -21.91
C VAL A 234 9.17 -5.37 -22.88
N VAL A 235 9.69 -4.54 -23.78
CA VAL A 235 8.90 -3.79 -24.78
C VAL A 235 8.82 -4.47 -26.14
N ALA A 236 9.75 -5.38 -26.44
CA ALA A 236 9.71 -6.19 -27.66
C ALA A 236 10.54 -7.47 -27.50
N THR A 237 10.16 -8.51 -28.25
CA THR A 237 10.94 -9.75 -28.38
C THR A 237 11.28 -10.01 -29.85
N ALA A 238 12.45 -10.60 -30.09
CA ALA A 238 12.90 -10.98 -31.42
C ALA A 238 13.60 -12.35 -31.39
N LYS A 239 13.64 -13.02 -32.53
CA LYS A 239 14.41 -14.25 -32.70
C LYS A 239 15.40 -14.11 -33.85
N ASN A 240 16.48 -14.87 -33.81
CA ASN A 240 17.46 -14.87 -34.89
C ASN A 240 16.90 -15.47 -36.19
N ASP A 241 17.33 -14.96 -37.34
CA ASP A 241 17.18 -15.61 -38.64
C ASP A 241 18.26 -16.68 -38.88
N ALA A 242 18.29 -17.26 -40.08
CA ALA A 242 19.23 -18.34 -40.43
C ALA A 242 20.69 -17.85 -40.53
N GLU A 243 20.89 -16.55 -40.68
CA GLU A 243 22.18 -15.88 -40.72
C GLU A 243 22.58 -15.33 -39.34
N GLY A 244 21.69 -15.40 -38.36
CA GLY A 244 21.89 -14.97 -36.98
C GLY A 244 21.47 -13.55 -36.67
N ALA A 245 20.88 -12.82 -37.62
CA ALA A 245 20.39 -11.47 -37.37
C ALA A 245 19.03 -11.50 -36.66
N PHE A 246 18.80 -10.54 -35.77
CA PHE A 246 17.50 -10.29 -35.15
C PHE A 246 17.24 -8.77 -35.13
N GLU A 247 15.96 -8.39 -35.24
CA GLU A 247 15.55 -6.99 -35.28
C GLU A 247 14.22 -6.79 -34.53
N PHE A 248 14.16 -5.73 -33.73
CA PHE A 248 12.98 -5.17 -33.10
C PHE A 248 12.53 -3.93 -33.89
N SER A 249 11.22 -3.79 -34.10
CA SER A 249 10.62 -2.58 -34.66
C SER A 249 9.84 -1.86 -33.55
N VAL A 250 10.41 -0.78 -33.01
CA VAL A 250 9.77 0.03 -31.97
C VAL A 250 9.17 1.30 -32.59
N ASP A 251 7.91 1.59 -32.27
CA ASP A 251 7.27 2.84 -32.66
C ASP A 251 7.73 3.97 -31.73
N ILE A 252 8.24 5.05 -32.33
CA ILE A 252 8.72 6.25 -31.65
C ILE A 252 7.77 7.39 -32.00
N ASP A 253 6.92 7.75 -31.04
CA ASP A 253 5.82 8.70 -31.25
C ASP A 253 6.04 10.07 -30.60
N ARG A 254 7.23 10.29 -30.01
CA ARG A 254 7.67 11.57 -29.46
C ARG A 254 9.14 11.86 -29.76
N THR A 255 9.53 13.13 -29.69
CA THR A 255 10.93 13.57 -29.70
C THR A 255 11.59 13.30 -28.36
N GLY A 256 12.89 13.02 -28.34
CA GLY A 256 13.62 12.75 -27.10
C GLY A 256 14.72 11.71 -27.25
N VAL A 257 15.34 11.36 -26.13
CA VAL A 257 16.33 10.30 -26.05
C VAL A 257 15.73 9.15 -25.24
N PHE A 258 15.71 7.96 -25.82
CA PHE A 258 15.18 6.75 -25.20
C PHE A 258 16.34 5.78 -24.98
N GLN A 259 16.37 5.17 -23.80
CA GLN A 259 17.35 4.15 -23.44
C GLN A 259 16.65 2.80 -23.45
N TYR A 260 17.31 1.82 -24.03
CA TYR A 260 16.89 0.43 -24.02
C TYR A 260 18.08 -0.48 -23.72
N THR A 261 17.79 -1.72 -23.34
CA THR A 261 18.79 -2.77 -23.15
C THR A 261 18.37 -4.01 -23.94
N ILE A 262 19.31 -4.61 -24.68
CA ILE A 262 19.10 -5.91 -25.34
C ILE A 262 19.75 -7.00 -24.49
N ALA A 263 18.99 -8.05 -24.19
CA ALA A 263 19.48 -9.26 -23.52
C ALA A 263 19.09 -10.52 -24.30
N SER A 264 19.90 -11.57 -24.19
CA SER A 264 19.52 -12.90 -24.69
C SER A 264 18.67 -13.62 -23.65
N VAL A 265 17.69 -14.41 -24.10
CA VAL A 265 16.83 -15.20 -23.22
C VAL A 265 17.29 -16.66 -23.28
N PRO A 266 17.62 -17.29 -22.14
CA PRO A 266 17.92 -18.72 -22.09
C PRO A 266 16.76 -19.53 -22.68
N GLY A 267 17.08 -20.48 -23.57
CA GLY A 267 16.10 -21.32 -24.25
C GLY A 267 16.36 -22.81 -24.06
N ASP A 268 15.42 -23.64 -24.52
CA ASP A 268 15.36 -25.09 -24.26
C ASP A 268 16.40 -25.94 -25.03
N LEU A 269 17.34 -25.31 -25.74
CA LEU A 269 18.31 -26.03 -26.55
C LEU A 269 19.44 -26.61 -25.68
N ASP A 270 19.32 -27.89 -25.34
CA ASP A 270 20.27 -28.64 -24.53
C ASP A 270 21.71 -28.58 -25.09
N GLY A 271 22.70 -28.45 -24.20
CA GLY A 271 24.12 -28.33 -24.55
C GLY A 271 24.57 -26.97 -25.08
N VAL A 272 23.76 -25.91 -24.95
CA VAL A 272 24.15 -24.54 -25.31
C VAL A 272 24.54 -23.71 -24.07
N THR A 273 25.69 -23.05 -24.13
CA THR A 273 26.07 -21.97 -23.22
C THR A 273 25.67 -20.63 -23.83
N TYR A 274 24.92 -19.82 -23.07
CA TYR A 274 24.40 -18.53 -23.49
C TYR A 274 25.35 -17.39 -23.10
N ASP A 275 25.34 -16.32 -23.90
CA ASP A 275 26.04 -15.07 -23.62
C ASP A 275 25.11 -14.15 -22.81
N GLU A 276 25.46 -13.93 -21.55
CA GLU A 276 24.73 -13.11 -20.59
C GLU A 276 24.99 -11.60 -20.75
N LYS A 277 25.79 -11.20 -21.75
CA LYS A 277 26.09 -9.78 -21.97
C LYS A 277 24.86 -8.98 -22.35
N GLU A 278 24.56 -7.96 -21.56
CA GLU A 278 23.57 -6.95 -21.91
C GLU A 278 24.16 -5.83 -22.78
N TRP A 279 23.37 -5.33 -23.73
CA TRP A 279 23.80 -4.29 -24.66
C TRP A 279 22.93 -3.04 -24.53
N PRO A 280 23.49 -1.89 -24.09
CA PRO A 280 22.75 -0.64 -24.06
C PRO A 280 22.48 -0.13 -25.48
N VAL A 281 21.31 0.45 -25.68
CA VAL A 281 20.85 1.05 -26.93
C VAL A 281 20.29 2.43 -26.64
N GLN A 282 20.72 3.41 -27.42
CA GLN A 282 20.18 4.76 -27.36
C GLN A 282 19.42 5.07 -28.64
N VAL A 283 18.16 5.46 -28.53
CA VAL A 283 17.37 5.97 -29.66
C VAL A 283 17.18 7.46 -29.48
N VAL A 284 17.62 8.25 -30.46
CA VAL A 284 17.43 9.71 -30.47
C VAL A 284 16.38 10.05 -31.51
N SER A 285 15.31 10.69 -31.07
CA SER A 285 14.19 11.11 -31.90
C SER A 285 14.13 12.62 -32.06
N SER A 286 13.95 13.10 -33.29
CA SER A 286 13.76 14.52 -33.62
C SER A 286 12.64 14.69 -34.65
N SER A 287 11.98 15.85 -34.64
CA SER A 287 10.91 16.18 -35.60
C SER A 287 11.39 17.19 -36.66
N GLU A 288 10.95 16.99 -37.89
CA GLU A 288 11.01 17.97 -38.98
C GLU A 288 9.64 18.00 -39.68
N ASP A 289 8.98 19.17 -39.72
CA ASP A 289 7.65 19.37 -40.31
C ASP A 289 6.57 18.35 -39.83
N GLY A 290 6.57 18.00 -38.54
CA GLY A 290 5.59 17.08 -37.94
C GLY A 290 5.85 15.59 -38.22
N VAL A 291 6.96 15.24 -38.89
CA VAL A 291 7.39 13.85 -39.09
C VAL A 291 8.55 13.55 -38.15
N LEU A 292 8.41 12.50 -37.34
CA LEU A 292 9.49 12.05 -36.48
C LEU A 292 10.55 11.28 -37.28
N SER A 293 11.79 11.41 -36.84
CA SER A 293 12.93 10.60 -37.27
C SER A 293 13.61 10.01 -36.05
N ALA A 294 13.88 8.71 -36.07
CA ALA A 294 14.57 8.01 -35.00
C ALA A 294 15.94 7.52 -35.47
N THR A 295 16.98 7.80 -34.69
CA THR A 295 18.35 7.33 -34.94
C THR A 295 18.76 6.41 -33.80
N VAL A 296 19.16 5.19 -34.13
CA VAL A 296 19.65 4.20 -33.16
C VAL A 296 21.17 4.29 -33.05
N ALA A 297 21.68 4.28 -31.83
CA ALA A 297 23.09 4.23 -31.51
C ALA A 297 23.36 3.14 -30.47
N TYR A 298 24.50 2.46 -30.61
CA TYR A 298 24.97 1.43 -29.68
C TYR A 298 26.24 1.94 -28.98
N PRO A 299 26.15 2.47 -27.74
CA PRO A 299 27.29 3.05 -27.03
C PRO A 299 28.49 2.10 -26.92
N ASP A 300 28.21 0.81 -26.77
CA ASP A 300 29.24 -0.23 -26.56
C ASP A 300 29.62 -0.98 -27.85
N GLY A 301 29.15 -0.52 -29.00
CA GLY A 301 29.32 -1.18 -30.30
C GLY A 301 28.09 -2.01 -30.71
N GLU A 302 28.07 -2.49 -31.95
CA GLU A 302 26.93 -3.28 -32.46
C GLU A 302 26.70 -4.55 -31.62
N PRO A 303 25.45 -4.87 -31.24
CA PRO A 303 25.17 -6.03 -30.40
C PRO A 303 25.55 -7.35 -31.09
N THR A 304 26.45 -8.09 -30.45
CA THR A 304 26.90 -9.42 -30.90
C THR A 304 26.85 -10.40 -29.74
N PHE A 305 26.09 -11.48 -29.88
CA PHE A 305 26.02 -12.56 -28.90
C PHE A 305 26.81 -13.79 -29.39
N GLU A 306 27.67 -14.36 -28.54
CA GLU A 306 28.47 -15.54 -28.85
C GLU A 306 28.01 -16.75 -28.03
N MET A 307 27.27 -17.68 -28.66
CA MET A 307 26.78 -18.90 -28.04
C MET A 307 27.68 -20.09 -28.37
N THR A 308 27.80 -21.09 -27.49
CA THR A 308 28.56 -22.32 -27.76
C THR A 308 27.73 -23.57 -27.53
N TYR A 309 27.74 -24.50 -28.49
CA TYR A 309 27.09 -25.80 -28.41
C TYR A 309 28.11 -26.92 -28.21
N GLU A 310 27.98 -27.68 -27.14
CA GLU A 310 28.68 -28.95 -26.93
C GLU A 310 27.71 -30.11 -27.14
N GLY A 311 27.79 -30.74 -28.31
CA GLY A 311 26.94 -31.89 -28.62
C GLY A 311 27.26 -33.10 -27.74
N SER A 312 26.24 -33.64 -27.07
CA SER A 312 26.32 -34.92 -26.36
C SER A 312 26.78 -36.03 -27.31
N THR A 313 27.96 -36.60 -27.03
CA THR A 313 28.41 -37.85 -27.65
C THR A 313 27.97 -39.04 -26.81
N ASP A 314 26.69 -39.40 -26.91
CA ASP A 314 26.19 -40.63 -26.30
C ASP A 314 26.47 -41.85 -27.20
N VAL A 315 27.57 -42.55 -26.90
CA VAL A 315 27.73 -43.98 -27.13
C VAL A 315 27.59 -44.64 -25.75
N PRO A 316 26.66 -45.58 -25.52
CA PRO A 316 26.53 -46.21 -24.21
C PRO A 316 27.67 -47.22 -24.02
N GLU A 317 28.65 -46.87 -23.17
CA GLU A 317 29.57 -47.82 -22.54
C GLU A 317 29.05 -48.23 -21.15
N PRO A 318 29.30 -49.48 -20.72
CA PRO A 318 28.65 -50.05 -19.55
C PRO A 318 29.12 -49.39 -18.26
N SER A 319 28.16 -49.11 -17.38
CA SER A 319 28.33 -48.57 -16.03
C SER A 319 29.52 -49.18 -15.28
N PRO A 320 30.37 -48.36 -14.62
CA PRO A 320 31.15 -48.86 -13.50
C PRO A 320 30.20 -49.18 -12.35
N ASP A 321 30.53 -50.24 -11.61
CA ASP A 321 29.82 -50.66 -10.39
C ASP A 321 29.54 -49.46 -9.46
N PRO A 322 28.43 -49.47 -8.70
CA PRO A 322 28.13 -48.40 -7.75
C PRO A 322 29.26 -48.32 -6.73
N ASP A 323 29.90 -47.14 -6.66
CA ASP A 323 30.59 -46.76 -5.43
C ASP A 323 29.56 -46.81 -4.29
N PRO A 324 29.97 -47.20 -3.07
CA PRO A 324 29.04 -47.40 -1.97
C PRO A 324 28.29 -46.11 -1.70
N ASP A 325 26.97 -46.24 -1.50
CA ASP A 325 26.05 -45.17 -1.07
C ASP A 325 26.80 -44.09 -0.29
N PRO A 326 26.80 -42.81 -0.72
CA PRO A 326 26.94 -41.75 0.25
C PRO A 326 25.82 -41.96 1.27
N ASP A 327 26.15 -41.83 2.55
CA ASP A 327 25.19 -41.91 3.63
C ASP A 327 23.94 -41.09 3.24
N PRO A 328 22.71 -41.63 3.26
CA PRO A 328 21.50 -40.84 2.94
C PRO A 328 21.36 -39.58 3.82
N ASP A 329 22.13 -39.52 4.91
CA ASP A 329 22.24 -38.38 5.83
C ASP A 329 23.39 -37.39 5.49
N THR A 330 23.98 -37.44 4.29
CA THR A 330 25.01 -36.45 3.88
C THR A 330 24.49 -35.44 2.85
N PRO A 331 24.47 -34.14 3.19
CA PRO A 331 24.09 -33.08 2.25
C PRO A 331 24.93 -33.12 0.97
N VAL A 332 24.24 -33.06 -0.17
CA VAL A 332 24.82 -32.99 -1.51
C VAL A 332 24.71 -31.54 -2.00
N THR A 333 25.73 -31.04 -2.71
CA THR A 333 25.69 -29.71 -3.32
C THR A 333 25.74 -29.84 -4.84
N GLU A 334 24.78 -29.25 -5.53
CA GLU A 334 24.66 -29.19 -7.00
C GLU A 334 24.35 -27.74 -7.38
N ASP A 335 25.17 -27.14 -8.26
CA ASP A 335 24.99 -25.75 -8.73
C ASP A 335 24.77 -24.70 -7.62
N GLY A 336 25.49 -24.84 -6.50
CA GLY A 336 25.37 -23.93 -5.35
C GLY A 336 24.17 -24.22 -4.45
N ILE A 337 23.34 -25.21 -4.77
CA ILE A 337 22.18 -25.65 -3.97
C ILE A 337 22.62 -26.85 -3.13
N THR A 338 22.50 -26.74 -1.81
CA THR A 338 22.75 -27.85 -0.88
C THR A 338 21.44 -28.47 -0.41
N PHE A 339 21.33 -29.80 -0.55
CA PHE A 339 20.11 -30.56 -0.29
C PHE A 339 20.39 -31.97 0.23
N GLU A 340 19.35 -32.58 0.80
CA GLU A 340 19.32 -33.99 1.19
C GLU A 340 18.23 -34.72 0.38
N VAL A 341 18.53 -35.93 -0.09
CA VAL A 341 17.53 -36.78 -0.78
C VAL A 341 16.90 -37.70 0.25
N VAL A 342 15.60 -37.54 0.46
CA VAL A 342 14.83 -38.27 1.47
C VAL A 342 13.95 -39.32 0.77
N GLU A 343 13.99 -40.57 1.25
CA GLU A 343 13.22 -41.68 0.69
C GLU A 343 11.86 -41.85 1.39
N GLU A 344 10.96 -42.62 0.76
CA GLU A 344 9.62 -42.84 1.30
C GLU A 344 9.67 -43.65 2.61
N GLY A 345 9.33 -43.00 3.72
CA GLY A 345 9.25 -43.62 5.06
C GLY A 345 10.38 -43.28 6.02
N ASP A 346 11.33 -42.41 5.62
CA ASP A 346 12.41 -41.92 6.47
C ASP A 346 11.93 -40.91 7.54
N GLU A 347 12.69 -40.77 8.63
CA GLU A 347 12.50 -39.71 9.63
C GLU A 347 12.89 -38.36 9.00
N GLY A 348 11.91 -37.63 8.46
CA GLY A 348 12.14 -36.35 7.76
C GLY A 348 11.29 -36.16 6.50
N ALA A 349 10.65 -37.23 6.00
CA ALA A 349 9.79 -37.21 4.80
C ALA A 349 8.41 -36.54 5.03
N GLU A 350 8.35 -35.41 5.73
CA GLU A 350 7.10 -34.69 6.06
C GLU A 350 6.30 -34.32 4.81
N TYR A 351 7.01 -33.95 3.74
CA TYR A 351 6.44 -33.57 2.45
C TYR A 351 6.56 -34.70 1.39
N GLY A 352 6.95 -35.90 1.82
CA GLY A 352 7.16 -37.08 0.96
C GLY A 352 8.60 -37.22 0.46
N ALA A 353 8.84 -38.25 -0.35
CA ALA A 353 10.15 -38.54 -0.91
C ALA A 353 10.55 -37.50 -1.96
N GLY A 354 11.81 -37.06 -1.95
CA GLY A 354 12.34 -36.03 -2.84
C GLY A 354 13.56 -35.31 -2.27
N ALA A 355 13.98 -34.25 -2.94
CA ALA A 355 15.07 -33.38 -2.50
C ALA A 355 14.55 -32.29 -1.53
N TYR A 356 15.25 -32.15 -0.41
CA TYR A 356 15.02 -31.14 0.64
C TYR A 356 16.18 -30.15 0.64
N VAL A 357 15.94 -28.95 0.12
CA VAL A 357 16.95 -27.89 0.01
C VAL A 357 17.10 -27.20 1.36
N THR A 358 18.35 -27.05 1.82
CA THR A 358 18.69 -26.47 3.13
C THR A 358 19.59 -25.25 3.04
N THR A 359 20.29 -25.04 1.92
CA THR A 359 21.13 -23.87 1.71
C THR A 359 21.26 -23.59 0.21
N VAL A 360 21.41 -22.31 -0.14
CA VAL A 360 21.72 -21.88 -1.51
C VAL A 360 22.82 -20.83 -1.46
N GLU A 361 23.80 -20.99 -2.33
CA GLU A 361 24.88 -20.03 -2.55
C GLU A 361 24.65 -19.32 -3.89
N SER A 362 24.53 -18.00 -3.87
CA SER A 362 24.45 -17.17 -5.07
C SER A 362 25.43 -15.99 -4.98
N GLU A 363 26.15 -15.71 -6.07
CA GLU A 363 27.07 -14.56 -6.14
C GLU A 363 26.35 -13.25 -6.53
N ASN A 364 25.18 -13.34 -7.18
CA ASN A 364 24.44 -12.20 -7.72
C ASN A 364 23.08 -11.96 -7.03
N GLY A 365 22.72 -12.77 -6.05
CA GLY A 365 21.44 -12.65 -5.34
C GLY A 365 20.28 -13.41 -5.95
N ALA A 366 20.37 -13.79 -7.23
CA ALA A 366 19.32 -14.52 -7.92
C ALA A 366 19.56 -16.04 -7.81
N VAL A 367 18.50 -16.79 -7.52
CA VAL A 367 18.51 -18.25 -7.40
C VAL A 367 17.35 -18.82 -8.21
N VAL A 368 17.66 -19.74 -9.12
CA VAL A 368 16.64 -20.52 -9.85
C VAL A 368 16.74 -21.96 -9.38
N VAL A 369 15.67 -22.49 -8.78
CA VAL A 369 15.65 -23.88 -8.29
C VAL A 369 15.11 -24.80 -9.38
N PRO A 370 15.88 -25.80 -9.84
CA PRO A 370 15.44 -26.74 -10.87
C PRO A 370 14.37 -27.69 -10.35
N ALA A 371 13.61 -28.32 -11.26
CA ALA A 371 12.55 -29.27 -10.94
C ALA A 371 13.03 -30.50 -10.14
N GLU A 372 14.26 -30.94 -10.41
CA GLU A 372 14.89 -32.11 -9.79
C GLU A 372 16.33 -31.79 -9.39
N LEU A 373 16.80 -32.36 -8.27
CA LEU A 373 18.18 -32.31 -7.79
C LEU A 373 18.66 -33.75 -7.58
N ASN A 374 19.80 -34.11 -8.19
CA ASN A 374 20.30 -35.50 -8.25
C ASN A 374 19.23 -36.54 -8.68
N GLY A 375 18.35 -36.15 -9.62
CA GLY A 375 17.26 -36.99 -10.14
C GLY A 375 16.10 -37.22 -9.15
N ALA A 376 16.08 -36.51 -8.02
CA ALA A 376 14.96 -36.49 -7.08
C ALA A 376 14.16 -35.18 -7.24
N PRO A 377 12.82 -35.22 -7.28
CA PRO A 377 12.01 -34.01 -7.39
C PRO A 377 12.19 -33.11 -6.17
N VAL A 378 12.28 -31.80 -6.37
CA VAL A 378 12.34 -30.85 -5.26
C VAL A 378 10.97 -30.78 -4.60
N VAL A 379 10.92 -31.13 -3.30
CA VAL A 379 9.66 -31.23 -2.53
C VAL A 379 9.59 -30.24 -1.37
N SER A 380 10.73 -29.78 -0.86
CA SER A 380 10.81 -28.80 0.22
C SER A 380 12.05 -27.92 0.07
N ILE A 381 11.89 -26.63 0.35
CA ILE A 381 12.97 -25.66 0.43
C ILE A 381 12.83 -24.95 1.79
N SER A 382 13.90 -24.92 2.59
CA SER A 382 13.95 -24.18 3.86
C SER A 382 15.25 -23.40 3.96
N LEU A 383 15.12 -22.07 3.86
CA LEU A 383 16.19 -21.09 3.81
C LEU A 383 15.88 -19.99 4.82
N ALA A 384 16.65 -19.90 5.89
CA ALA A 384 16.38 -18.96 6.96
C ALA A 384 17.60 -18.05 7.21
N ASN A 385 17.37 -16.74 7.16
CA ASN A 385 18.37 -15.69 7.31
C ASN A 385 19.50 -15.77 6.29
N GLU A 386 19.15 -15.91 5.01
CA GLU A 386 20.09 -15.90 3.88
C GLU A 386 20.15 -14.50 3.24
N PRO A 387 21.01 -13.58 3.71
CA PRO A 387 21.07 -12.20 3.19
C PRO A 387 21.65 -12.13 1.77
N SER A 388 22.23 -13.22 1.26
CA SER A 388 22.80 -13.27 -0.09
C SER A 388 21.78 -13.60 -1.18
N ILE A 389 20.49 -13.76 -0.85
CA ILE A 389 19.44 -14.10 -1.82
C ILE A 389 18.45 -12.93 -1.87
N THR A 390 18.37 -12.29 -3.03
CA THR A 390 17.47 -11.15 -3.32
C THR A 390 16.34 -11.55 -4.28
N SER A 391 16.51 -12.61 -5.07
CA SER A 391 15.46 -13.15 -5.94
C SER A 391 15.50 -14.68 -5.96
N ILE A 392 14.34 -15.33 -5.84
CA ILE A 392 14.21 -16.78 -5.96
C ILE A 392 13.07 -17.17 -6.89
N ASP A 393 13.36 -18.03 -7.86
CA ASP A 393 12.38 -18.64 -8.76
C ASP A 393 12.31 -20.14 -8.54
N VAL A 394 11.14 -20.62 -8.15
CA VAL A 394 10.84 -22.05 -7.90
C VAL A 394 9.80 -22.61 -8.88
N SER A 395 9.45 -21.85 -9.91
CA SER A 395 8.40 -22.21 -10.88
C SER A 395 8.64 -23.56 -11.56
N ALA A 396 9.90 -23.93 -11.81
CA ALA A 396 10.26 -25.23 -12.39
C ALA A 396 9.87 -26.43 -11.51
N SER A 397 9.77 -26.23 -10.19
CA SER A 397 9.39 -27.25 -9.21
C SER A 397 7.90 -27.23 -8.86
N GLY A 398 7.07 -26.50 -9.61
CA GLY A 398 5.71 -26.18 -9.22
C GLY A 398 4.75 -27.35 -9.03
N ASP A 399 5.00 -28.46 -9.73
CA ASP A 399 4.19 -29.69 -9.65
C ASP A 399 4.58 -30.61 -8.47
N THR A 400 5.72 -30.35 -7.81
CA THR A 400 6.28 -31.24 -6.78
C THR A 400 6.57 -30.55 -5.46
N LEU A 401 6.89 -29.25 -5.47
CA LEU A 401 7.21 -28.45 -4.28
C LEU A 401 5.97 -28.31 -3.39
N LYS A 402 6.08 -28.74 -2.13
CA LYS A 402 4.98 -28.69 -1.14
C LYS A 402 5.24 -27.74 0.01
N ASN A 403 6.50 -27.44 0.28
CA ASN A 403 6.92 -26.52 1.34
C ASN A 403 7.97 -25.55 0.84
N LEU A 404 7.74 -24.26 1.05
CA LEU A 404 8.70 -23.21 0.78
C LEU A 404 8.81 -22.30 2.00
N GLU A 405 9.97 -22.34 2.65
CA GLU A 405 10.34 -21.43 3.73
C GLU A 405 11.56 -20.62 3.29
N VAL A 406 11.41 -19.30 3.18
CA VAL A 406 12.46 -18.34 2.84
C VAL A 406 12.30 -17.13 3.75
N THR A 407 12.93 -17.13 4.93
CA THR A 407 12.65 -16.14 6.00
C THR A 407 13.85 -15.27 6.37
N GLY A 408 13.62 -14.06 6.86
CA GLY A 408 14.64 -13.24 7.53
C GLY A 408 15.81 -12.77 6.65
N GLY A 409 15.61 -12.62 5.34
CA GLY A 409 16.61 -12.22 4.35
C GLY A 409 16.37 -10.85 3.72
N GLU A 410 16.95 -10.63 2.54
CA GLU A 410 16.78 -9.42 1.71
C GLU A 410 16.02 -9.76 0.41
N LEU A 411 15.08 -10.72 0.46
CA LEU A 411 14.34 -11.16 -0.72
C LEU A 411 13.42 -10.05 -1.24
N GLU A 412 13.70 -9.56 -2.44
CA GLU A 412 12.94 -8.54 -3.18
C GLU A 412 11.92 -9.17 -4.13
N GLU A 413 12.23 -10.35 -4.67
CA GLU A 413 11.39 -11.06 -5.64
C GLU A 413 11.23 -12.55 -5.32
N LEU A 414 10.01 -13.06 -5.41
CA LEU A 414 9.66 -14.46 -5.23
C LEU A 414 8.70 -14.91 -6.34
N SER A 415 9.18 -15.79 -7.22
CA SER A 415 8.37 -16.36 -8.30
C SER A 415 7.81 -17.74 -7.90
N LEU A 416 6.48 -17.82 -7.81
CA LEU A 416 5.70 -19.02 -7.48
C LEU A 416 4.78 -19.47 -8.62
N ALA A 417 5.02 -18.97 -9.84
CA ALA A 417 4.18 -19.25 -10.99
C ALA A 417 4.04 -20.77 -11.22
N GLY A 418 2.81 -21.26 -11.29
CA GLY A 418 2.53 -22.68 -11.51
C GLY A 418 2.84 -23.60 -10.32
N CYS A 419 3.13 -23.09 -9.12
CA CYS A 419 3.35 -23.89 -7.91
C CYS A 419 2.05 -24.48 -7.34
N THR A 420 1.38 -25.34 -8.12
CA THR A 420 0.06 -25.90 -7.82
C THR A 420 0.08 -26.95 -6.72
N ALA A 421 1.23 -27.56 -6.42
CA ALA A 421 1.40 -28.54 -5.35
C ALA A 421 1.79 -27.93 -3.99
N LEU A 422 2.08 -26.62 -3.94
CA LEU A 422 2.56 -25.93 -2.74
C LEU A 422 1.48 -25.92 -1.66
N LYS A 423 1.84 -26.35 -0.44
CA LYS A 423 0.92 -26.42 0.71
C LYS A 423 1.26 -25.38 1.77
N GLN A 424 2.54 -25.21 2.05
CA GLN A 424 3.05 -24.32 3.09
C GLN A 424 3.98 -23.30 2.44
N LEU A 425 3.71 -22.02 2.70
CA LEU A 425 4.57 -20.91 2.31
C LEU A 425 4.88 -20.07 3.55
N ASN A 426 6.17 -19.90 3.86
CA ASN A 426 6.65 -18.88 4.78
C ASN A 426 7.72 -18.03 4.08
N CYS A 427 7.39 -16.78 3.77
CA CYS A 427 8.30 -15.79 3.19
C CYS A 427 8.48 -14.56 4.10
N SER A 428 8.29 -14.75 5.41
CA SER A 428 8.28 -13.65 6.39
C SER A 428 9.65 -13.00 6.61
N GLY A 429 9.64 -11.72 6.96
CA GLY A 429 10.87 -11.00 7.31
C GLY A 429 11.81 -10.74 6.14
N ASN A 430 11.26 -10.43 4.96
CA ASN A 430 12.00 -10.04 3.77
C ASN A 430 11.62 -8.61 3.34
N VAL A 431 11.88 -8.25 2.07
CA VAL A 431 11.62 -6.92 1.53
C VAL A 431 10.66 -6.94 0.32
N LEU A 432 9.83 -7.99 0.23
CA LEU A 432 8.88 -8.17 -0.86
C LEU A 432 7.87 -7.02 -0.91
N VAL A 433 7.64 -6.46 -2.10
CA VAL A 433 6.63 -5.40 -2.33
C VAL A 433 5.34 -5.97 -2.94
N GLN A 434 5.43 -7.15 -3.55
CA GLN A 434 4.30 -7.89 -4.11
C GLN A 434 4.49 -9.40 -3.87
N LEU A 435 3.38 -10.12 -3.76
CA LEU A 435 3.36 -11.58 -3.66
C LEU A 435 2.14 -12.11 -4.43
N ASP A 436 2.40 -12.95 -5.43
CA ASP A 436 1.36 -13.66 -6.18
C ASP A 436 1.39 -15.16 -5.86
N VAL A 437 0.30 -15.63 -5.26
CA VAL A 437 0.05 -17.03 -4.92
C VAL A 437 -1.26 -17.52 -5.53
N SER A 438 -1.77 -16.83 -6.56
CA SER A 438 -3.08 -17.10 -7.15
C SER A 438 -3.18 -18.47 -7.83
N ASP A 439 -2.06 -18.98 -8.37
CA ASP A 439 -1.95 -20.32 -8.97
C ASP A 439 -1.74 -21.44 -7.94
N CYS A 440 -1.46 -21.11 -6.68
CA CYS A 440 -1.09 -22.05 -5.62
C CYS A 440 -2.32 -22.61 -4.89
N ALA A 441 -3.22 -23.28 -5.63
CA ALA A 441 -4.52 -23.74 -5.12
C ALA A 441 -4.44 -24.74 -3.94
N SER A 442 -3.32 -25.45 -3.78
CA SER A 442 -3.10 -26.42 -2.69
C SER A 442 -2.60 -25.81 -1.39
N LEU A 443 -2.34 -24.49 -1.34
CA LEU A 443 -1.86 -23.81 -0.14
C LEU A 443 -2.89 -23.98 0.97
N ASP A 444 -2.45 -24.40 2.15
CA ASP A 444 -3.26 -24.42 3.37
C ASP A 444 -2.79 -23.37 4.40
N ASN A 445 -1.56 -22.88 4.29
CA ASN A 445 -1.00 -21.87 5.18
C ASN A 445 -0.03 -20.93 4.43
N ILE A 446 -0.19 -19.63 4.66
CA ILE A 446 0.69 -18.57 4.17
C ILE A 446 1.13 -17.71 5.34
N ASP A 447 2.44 -17.57 5.53
CA ASP A 447 3.05 -16.52 6.34
C ASP A 447 3.91 -15.64 5.42
N CYS A 448 3.43 -14.42 5.19
CA CYS A 448 4.11 -13.38 4.43
C CYS A 448 4.33 -12.11 5.28
N SER A 449 4.33 -12.29 6.61
CA SER A 449 4.43 -11.19 7.55
C SER A 449 5.78 -10.46 7.47
N ASN A 450 5.85 -9.23 7.97
CA ASN A 450 7.11 -8.46 8.04
C ASN A 450 7.79 -8.30 6.67
N ASN A 451 7.04 -7.78 5.70
CA ASN A 451 7.50 -7.42 4.36
C ASN A 451 7.05 -5.98 4.03
N TYR A 452 7.16 -5.56 2.76
CA TYR A 452 6.66 -4.28 2.27
C TYR A 452 5.49 -4.46 1.30
N LEU A 453 4.74 -5.56 1.42
CA LEU A 453 3.69 -5.92 0.47
C LEU A 453 2.64 -4.81 0.40
N GLN A 454 2.42 -4.25 -0.79
CA GLN A 454 1.35 -3.28 -1.03
C GLN A 454 0.05 -3.98 -1.46
N SER A 455 0.18 -5.18 -2.01
CA SER A 455 -0.91 -6.07 -2.41
C SER A 455 -0.48 -7.53 -2.35
N ILE A 456 -1.45 -8.42 -2.16
CA ILE A 456 -1.27 -9.87 -2.23
C ILE A 456 -2.35 -10.49 -3.13
N ALA A 457 -1.96 -11.33 -4.08
CA ALA A 457 -2.89 -12.07 -4.94
C ALA A 457 -3.09 -13.49 -4.38
N LEU A 458 -4.23 -13.72 -3.72
CA LEU A 458 -4.58 -14.98 -3.06
C LEU A 458 -5.20 -16.01 -4.03
N PRO A 459 -5.05 -17.32 -3.76
CA PRO A 459 -5.76 -18.36 -4.52
C PRO A 459 -7.27 -18.24 -4.31
N ARG A 460 -8.07 -18.34 -5.37
CA ARG A 460 -9.54 -18.20 -5.32
C ARG A 460 -10.27 -19.35 -6.00
N ASN A 461 -11.40 -19.76 -5.43
CA ASN A 461 -12.33 -20.63 -6.10
C ASN A 461 -12.98 -19.87 -7.27
N ALA A 462 -12.95 -20.45 -8.48
CA ALA A 462 -13.58 -19.84 -9.64
C ALA A 462 -15.07 -19.58 -9.35
N GLY A 463 -15.47 -18.30 -9.33
CA GLY A 463 -16.82 -17.87 -8.99
C GLY A 463 -17.88 -18.66 -9.76
N SER A 464 -18.88 -19.15 -9.03
CA SER A 464 -20.01 -19.94 -9.53
C SER A 464 -20.79 -19.22 -10.64
N ALA A 465 -20.32 -19.38 -11.88
CA ALA A 465 -21.03 -18.99 -13.08
C ALA A 465 -20.72 -19.93 -14.26
N SER A 466 -20.53 -21.22 -14.01
CA SER A 466 -20.88 -22.31 -14.95
C SER A 466 -20.51 -23.66 -14.35
N VAL A 467 -21.53 -24.48 -14.11
CA VAL A 467 -21.35 -25.92 -13.84
C VAL A 467 -20.70 -26.56 -15.06
N SER A 468 -19.41 -26.89 -14.96
CA SER A 468 -18.79 -27.94 -15.77
C SER A 468 -17.97 -28.83 -14.84
N LEU A 469 -18.61 -29.92 -14.45
CA LEU A 469 -18.02 -31.05 -13.76
C LEU A 469 -16.74 -31.51 -14.48
N LEU A 470 -15.60 -31.43 -13.78
CA LEU A 470 -14.64 -32.51 -13.46
C LEU A 470 -13.23 -31.91 -13.30
N THR A 471 -12.67 -32.04 -12.08
CA THR A 471 -11.27 -31.82 -11.64
C THR A 471 -10.73 -30.38 -11.50
N GLN A 472 -11.46 -29.45 -10.85
CA GLN A 472 -10.80 -28.26 -10.30
C GLN A 472 -10.36 -28.56 -8.87
N SER A 473 -9.08 -28.31 -8.58
CA SER A 473 -8.56 -28.25 -7.21
C SER A 473 -9.30 -27.13 -6.50
N GLU A 474 -10.03 -27.45 -5.43
CA GLU A 474 -10.62 -26.43 -4.56
C GLU A 474 -9.48 -25.74 -3.80
N VAL A 475 -9.59 -24.43 -3.57
CA VAL A 475 -8.65 -23.71 -2.71
C VAL A 475 -8.72 -24.30 -1.30
N GLU A 476 -7.56 -24.68 -0.75
CA GLU A 476 -7.47 -25.32 0.58
C GLU A 476 -6.98 -24.37 1.70
N LEU A 477 -6.81 -23.07 1.41
CA LEU A 477 -6.19 -22.09 2.31
C LEU A 477 -6.95 -21.99 3.64
N LYS A 478 -6.28 -22.22 4.78
CA LYS A 478 -6.87 -22.19 6.13
C LYS A 478 -6.37 -21.00 6.95
N GLU A 479 -5.08 -20.70 6.86
CA GLU A 479 -4.44 -19.63 7.62
C GLU A 479 -3.68 -18.67 6.69
N LEU A 480 -3.83 -17.37 6.93
CA LEU A 480 -3.09 -16.30 6.28
C LEU A 480 -2.54 -15.35 7.34
N ASP A 481 -1.23 -15.26 7.46
CA ASP A 481 -0.55 -14.17 8.15
C ASP A 481 0.07 -13.24 7.10
N CYS A 482 -0.48 -12.04 6.99
CA CYS A 482 0.02 -10.95 6.16
C CYS A 482 0.34 -9.72 7.00
N SER A 483 0.60 -9.91 8.29
CA SER A 483 0.84 -8.82 9.22
C SER A 483 2.12 -8.04 8.92
N HIS A 484 2.24 -6.79 9.41
CA HIS A 484 3.43 -5.96 9.22
C HIS A 484 3.82 -5.78 7.74
N ASN A 485 2.88 -5.29 6.95
CA ASN A 485 3.02 -5.00 5.52
C ASN A 485 2.44 -3.60 5.19
N GLN A 486 2.25 -3.27 3.91
CA GLN A 486 1.67 -2.01 3.43
C GLN A 486 0.36 -2.22 2.65
N ILE A 487 -0.34 -3.33 2.90
CA ILE A 487 -1.53 -3.72 2.14
C ILE A 487 -2.64 -2.71 2.39
N SER A 488 -3.19 -2.13 1.31
CA SER A 488 -4.25 -1.12 1.37
C SER A 488 -5.66 -1.68 1.18
N ALA A 489 -5.75 -2.86 0.55
CA ALA A 489 -7.00 -3.60 0.37
C ALA A 489 -6.73 -5.10 0.44
N LEU A 490 -7.53 -5.82 1.22
CA LEU A 490 -7.45 -7.27 1.35
C LEU A 490 -8.81 -7.89 1.00
N ASP A 491 -8.88 -8.57 -0.13
CA ASP A 491 -10.09 -9.25 -0.56
C ASP A 491 -10.03 -10.76 -0.28
N LEU A 492 -10.85 -11.20 0.67
CA LEU A 492 -11.00 -12.59 1.09
C LEU A 492 -12.13 -13.33 0.36
N SER A 493 -12.77 -12.68 -0.63
CA SER A 493 -13.88 -13.28 -1.37
C SER A 493 -13.44 -14.51 -2.18
N GLY A 494 -14.26 -15.56 -2.15
CA GLY A 494 -13.99 -16.81 -2.88
C GLY A 494 -12.96 -17.75 -2.23
N ILE A 495 -12.61 -17.52 -0.97
CA ILE A 495 -11.69 -18.34 -0.17
C ILE A 495 -12.45 -19.02 0.98
N ASP A 496 -13.41 -19.89 0.64
CA ASP A 496 -14.36 -20.47 1.59
C ASP A 496 -13.72 -21.39 2.67
N SER A 497 -12.48 -21.83 2.44
CA SER A 497 -11.71 -22.68 3.36
C SER A 497 -10.99 -21.90 4.47
N LEU A 498 -10.83 -20.59 4.31
CA LEU A 498 -10.03 -19.75 5.19
C LEU A 498 -10.73 -19.60 6.53
N VAL A 499 -10.03 -19.93 7.62
CA VAL A 499 -10.56 -19.88 8.99
C VAL A 499 -9.81 -18.88 9.87
N LYS A 500 -8.59 -18.48 9.49
CA LYS A 500 -7.78 -17.57 10.28
C LYS A 500 -7.02 -16.57 9.41
N VAL A 501 -7.10 -15.29 9.78
CA VAL A 501 -6.36 -14.20 9.12
C VAL A 501 -5.71 -13.31 10.17
N ASP A 502 -4.41 -13.10 10.07
CA ASP A 502 -3.73 -11.97 10.69
C ASP A 502 -3.38 -10.95 9.60
N CYS A 503 -3.99 -9.77 9.68
CA CYS A 503 -3.73 -8.65 8.79
C CYS A 503 -3.32 -7.39 9.56
N SER A 504 -2.82 -7.57 10.78
CA SER A 504 -2.31 -6.49 11.63
C SER A 504 -1.13 -5.76 11.00
N TYR A 505 -0.87 -4.54 11.45
CA TYR A 505 0.13 -3.64 10.93
C TYR A 505 0.13 -3.55 9.39
N ASN A 506 -1.02 -3.27 8.80
CA ASN A 506 -1.21 -2.92 7.39
C ASN A 506 -1.83 -1.51 7.20
N ARG A 507 -2.17 -1.13 5.96
CA ARG A 507 -2.82 0.14 5.57
C ARG A 507 -4.25 -0.07 5.05
N ILE A 508 -4.93 -1.12 5.50
CA ILE A 508 -6.25 -1.49 4.98
C ILE A 508 -7.28 -0.45 5.42
N GLU A 509 -7.83 0.29 4.46
CA GLU A 509 -8.84 1.33 4.68
C GLU A 509 -10.26 0.78 4.61
N ASP A 510 -10.51 -0.19 3.71
CA ASP A 510 -11.81 -0.84 3.56
C ASP A 510 -11.83 -2.22 4.20
N LEU A 511 -12.55 -2.33 5.31
CA LEU A 511 -12.71 -3.58 6.06
C LEU A 511 -13.89 -4.43 5.57
N SER A 512 -14.62 -4.05 4.51
CA SER A 512 -15.87 -4.73 4.15
C SER A 512 -15.70 -6.21 3.83
N SER A 513 -14.64 -6.58 3.10
CA SER A 513 -14.37 -7.98 2.74
C SER A 513 -13.99 -8.80 3.99
N ILE A 514 -13.19 -8.22 4.88
CA ILE A 514 -12.81 -8.83 6.17
C ILE A 514 -14.03 -8.99 7.07
N GLN A 515 -14.91 -7.99 7.13
CA GLN A 515 -16.15 -8.02 7.91
C GLN A 515 -17.13 -9.08 7.38
N GLU A 516 -17.29 -9.17 6.06
CA GLU A 516 -18.13 -10.19 5.43
C GLU A 516 -17.59 -11.59 5.71
N TRP A 517 -16.28 -11.80 5.52
CA TRP A 517 -15.63 -13.08 5.81
C TRP A 517 -15.70 -13.44 7.31
N ALA A 518 -15.44 -12.51 8.22
CA ALA A 518 -15.44 -12.73 9.67
C ALA A 518 -16.86 -12.92 10.25
N SER A 519 -17.92 -12.66 9.48
CA SER A 519 -19.30 -12.88 9.93
C SER A 519 -19.70 -14.36 10.05
N VAL A 520 -18.84 -15.27 9.57
CA VAL A 520 -19.05 -16.72 9.61
C VAL A 520 -18.56 -17.30 10.95
N GLU A 521 -19.40 -18.11 11.59
CA GLU A 521 -19.06 -18.75 12.87
C GLU A 521 -17.81 -19.65 12.76
N GLY A 522 -16.81 -19.39 13.60
CA GLY A 522 -15.55 -20.14 13.64
C GLY A 522 -14.39 -19.51 12.87
N HIS A 523 -14.59 -18.36 12.22
CA HIS A 523 -13.50 -17.58 11.62
C HIS A 523 -12.84 -16.67 12.68
N GLU A 524 -11.51 -16.56 12.62
CA GLU A 524 -10.67 -15.76 13.53
C GLU A 524 -9.89 -14.70 12.74
N ALA A 525 -10.06 -13.41 13.07
CA ALA A 525 -9.31 -12.31 12.48
C ALA A 525 -8.53 -11.54 13.55
N VAL A 526 -7.26 -11.22 13.26
CA VAL A 526 -6.45 -10.26 14.00
C VAL A 526 -6.19 -9.05 13.10
N TYR A 527 -6.50 -7.86 13.59
CA TYR A 527 -6.28 -6.60 12.89
C TYR A 527 -5.86 -5.49 13.85
N GLU A 528 -4.69 -4.92 13.60
CA GLU A 528 -4.17 -3.72 14.24
C GLU A 528 -3.67 -2.78 13.12
N PRO A 529 -4.02 -1.49 13.04
CA PRO A 529 -3.49 -0.63 11.98
C PRO A 529 -2.01 -0.25 12.21
N GLN A 530 -1.23 0.07 11.16
CA GLN A 530 0.08 0.69 11.36
C GLN A 530 -0.05 2.14 11.88
N PHE A 531 0.32 2.37 13.14
CA PHE A 531 0.46 3.71 13.72
C PHE A 531 1.93 4.04 14.00
N TRP A 532 2.59 4.70 13.05
CA TRP A 532 3.72 5.55 13.37
C TRP A 532 3.76 6.73 12.41
N ASP A 533 3.72 7.94 12.99
CA ASP A 533 3.99 9.23 12.35
C ASP A 533 2.85 9.97 11.62
N SER A 534 1.60 9.83 12.07
CA SER A 534 0.65 10.93 11.87
C SER A 534 0.91 11.99 12.94
N GLY A 535 1.48 13.12 12.52
CA GLY A 535 1.68 14.31 13.36
C GLY A 535 0.40 14.99 13.87
N ASP A 536 -0.67 14.22 14.10
CA ASP A 536 -1.93 14.68 14.67
C ASP A 536 -1.88 14.55 16.19
N LYS A 537 -1.91 15.71 16.86
CA LYS A 537 -1.66 15.86 18.30
C LYS A 537 -2.80 15.39 19.21
N THR A 538 -3.58 14.38 18.81
CA THR A 538 -4.70 13.85 19.59
C THR A 538 -4.65 12.33 19.79
N GLY A 539 -3.48 11.71 19.59
CA GLY A 539 -3.24 10.26 19.54
C GLY A 539 -4.10 9.38 20.47
N LEU A 540 -5.24 8.92 19.93
CA LEU A 540 -5.99 7.81 20.49
C LEU A 540 -5.41 6.53 19.90
N SER A 541 -4.75 5.71 20.71
CA SER A 541 -4.45 4.33 20.33
C SER A 541 -5.69 3.46 20.52
N TYR A 542 -5.96 2.58 19.55
CA TYR A 542 -7.07 1.66 19.62
C TYR A 542 -6.70 0.32 18.99
N GLU A 543 -7.33 -0.73 19.50
CA GLU A 543 -7.22 -2.11 19.05
C GLU A 543 -8.59 -2.55 18.55
N LEU A 544 -8.68 -3.17 17.38
CA LEU A 544 -9.94 -3.76 16.92
C LEU A 544 -9.94 -5.25 17.30
N GLN A 545 -10.84 -5.63 18.22
CA GLN A 545 -10.94 -7.01 18.71
C GLN A 545 -12.14 -7.72 18.10
N TYR A 546 -11.93 -8.95 17.64
CA TYR A 546 -13.03 -9.85 17.30
C TYR A 546 -13.67 -10.41 18.55
N THR A 547 -14.99 -10.45 18.57
CA THR A 547 -15.76 -10.98 19.69
C THR A 547 -16.35 -12.34 19.40
N ASP A 548 -16.59 -13.13 20.46
CA ASP A 548 -17.39 -14.37 20.43
C ASP A 548 -18.80 -14.18 19.81
N ALA A 549 -19.24 -12.93 19.64
CA ALA A 549 -20.53 -12.55 19.08
C ALA A 549 -20.52 -12.32 17.55
N GLY A 550 -19.37 -12.53 16.88
CA GLY A 550 -19.28 -12.54 15.42
C GLY A 550 -19.12 -11.18 14.75
N TYR A 551 -18.56 -10.19 15.46
CA TYR A 551 -18.24 -8.87 14.90
C TYR A 551 -17.02 -8.24 15.57
N ILE A 552 -16.44 -7.27 14.88
CA ILE A 552 -15.25 -6.53 15.29
C ILE A 552 -15.67 -5.32 16.12
N GLU A 553 -15.09 -5.16 17.31
CA GLU A 553 -15.31 -4.06 18.24
C GLU A 553 -14.03 -3.24 18.42
N ALA A 554 -14.16 -1.92 18.61
CA ALA A 554 -13.02 -1.05 18.86
C ALA A 554 -12.77 -0.85 20.37
N HIS A 555 -11.54 -1.11 20.78
CA HIS A 555 -11.00 -0.95 22.14
C HIS A 555 -9.99 0.19 22.14
N VAL A 556 -10.40 1.35 22.64
CA VAL A 556 -9.50 2.52 22.74
C VAL A 556 -8.67 2.36 24.02
N THR A 557 -7.36 2.14 23.91
CA THR A 557 -6.47 1.88 25.06
C THR A 557 -5.24 2.77 25.01
N GLY A 558 -4.50 2.96 26.11
CA GLY A 558 -3.14 3.54 26.08
C GLY A 558 -3.02 5.02 25.68
N CYS A 559 -4.14 5.75 25.65
CA CYS A 559 -4.17 7.14 25.21
C CYS A 559 -3.42 8.06 26.18
N SER A 560 -2.42 8.79 25.68
CA SER A 560 -1.71 9.83 26.42
C SER A 560 -2.25 11.20 26.04
N LEU A 561 -2.50 12.05 27.03
CA LEU A 561 -2.92 13.43 26.77
C LEU A 561 -1.76 14.21 26.13
N PRO A 562 -2.01 15.04 25.10
CA PRO A 562 -0.98 15.92 24.56
C PRO A 562 -0.52 16.93 25.61
N ASP A 563 0.78 17.22 25.65
CA ASP A 563 1.40 18.18 26.58
C ASP A 563 0.60 19.49 26.69
N GLY A 564 -0.02 19.75 27.85
CA GLY A 564 -0.72 21.01 28.13
C GLY A 564 -2.25 20.95 28.25
N GLY A 565 -2.83 19.79 28.54
CA GLY A 565 -4.24 19.65 28.95
C GLY A 565 -5.27 19.76 27.82
N GLY A 566 -5.14 18.95 26.77
CA GLY A 566 -6.14 18.83 25.69
C GLY A 566 -7.37 17.99 26.06
N ASP A 567 -8.51 18.26 25.43
CA ASP A 567 -9.72 17.43 25.52
C ASP A 567 -9.55 16.13 24.70
N VAL A 568 -10.08 15.02 25.21
CA VAL A 568 -10.14 13.71 24.54
C VAL A 568 -11.56 13.49 24.07
N VAL A 569 -11.76 13.42 22.75
CA VAL A 569 -13.06 13.11 22.14
C VAL A 569 -12.95 11.78 21.43
N VAL A 570 -13.65 10.76 21.95
CA VAL A 570 -13.67 9.42 21.37
C VAL A 570 -14.86 9.32 20.41
N PRO A 571 -14.62 9.01 19.12
CA PRO A 571 -15.72 8.83 18.17
C PRO A 571 -16.51 7.55 18.50
N GLY A 572 -17.80 7.53 18.14
CA GLY A 572 -18.65 6.36 18.41
C GLY A 572 -18.28 5.10 17.62
N THR A 573 -17.55 5.28 16.53
CA THR A 573 -17.00 4.23 15.69
C THR A 573 -15.57 4.57 15.30
N ILE A 574 -14.75 3.53 15.14
CA ILE A 574 -13.39 3.60 14.62
C ILE A 574 -13.32 2.65 13.44
N GLU A 575 -12.97 3.14 12.25
CA GLU A 575 -12.99 2.35 10.99
C GLU A 575 -14.33 1.62 10.76
N GLY A 576 -15.43 2.27 11.11
CA GLY A 576 -16.78 1.70 11.02
C GLY A 576 -17.13 0.67 12.11
N CYS A 577 -16.17 0.25 12.93
CA CYS A 577 -16.39 -0.65 14.07
C CYS A 577 -16.89 0.12 15.30
N PRO A 578 -17.91 -0.37 16.01
CA PRO A 578 -18.42 0.29 17.21
C PRO A 578 -17.39 0.27 18.35
N VAL A 579 -17.25 1.40 19.05
CA VAL A 579 -16.42 1.48 20.26
C VAL A 579 -17.17 0.89 21.45
N VAL A 580 -16.57 -0.11 22.09
CA VAL A 580 -17.18 -0.87 23.20
C VAL A 580 -16.40 -0.81 24.50
N LEU A 581 -15.12 -0.47 24.41
CA LEU A 581 -14.22 -0.33 25.55
C LEU A 581 -13.36 0.90 25.35
N VAL A 582 -13.24 1.69 26.42
CA VAL A 582 -12.32 2.83 26.48
C VAL A 582 -11.52 2.72 27.78
N ALA A 583 -10.19 2.67 27.66
CA ALA A 583 -9.24 2.64 28.75
C ALA A 583 -8.18 3.74 28.55
N ILE A 584 -8.24 4.81 29.34
CA ILE A 584 -7.36 5.97 29.21
C ILE A 584 -6.42 6.02 30.41
N ASP A 585 -5.12 6.17 30.14
CA ASP A 585 -4.09 6.40 31.15
C ASP A 585 -3.45 7.78 30.93
N ALA A 586 -4.07 8.80 31.54
CA ALA A 586 -3.71 10.19 31.36
C ALA A 586 -2.55 10.60 32.28
N TRP A 587 -1.33 10.60 31.74
CA TRP A 587 -0.13 11.11 32.40
C TRP A 587 0.10 12.57 31.96
N ASP A 588 -0.46 13.57 32.66
CA ASP A 588 -0.12 15.00 32.38
C ASP A 588 0.03 15.84 33.66
N ASP A 589 0.89 16.86 33.54
CA ASP A 589 1.53 17.71 34.55
C ASP A 589 0.77 19.02 34.87
N GLY A 590 -0.49 19.17 34.44
CA GLY A 590 -1.41 20.18 34.99
C GLY A 590 -2.38 20.81 33.99
N GLY A 591 -3.67 20.59 34.23
CA GLY A 591 -4.81 21.17 33.50
C GLY A 591 -6.11 20.47 33.88
N GLU A 592 -7.27 21.03 33.51
CA GLU A 592 -8.56 20.31 33.57
C GLU A 592 -8.91 19.85 32.15
N ALA A 593 -9.04 18.54 31.92
CA ALA A 593 -9.31 17.96 30.60
C ALA A 593 -10.72 17.36 30.51
N LEU A 594 -11.40 17.48 29.36
CA LEU A 594 -12.64 16.74 29.08
C LEU A 594 -12.31 15.37 28.46
N VAL A 595 -12.95 14.32 28.96
CA VAL A 595 -13.09 13.03 28.29
C VAL A 595 -14.53 12.93 27.80
N ASP A 596 -14.73 13.01 26.50
CA ASP A 596 -16.03 12.91 25.83
C ASP A 596 -16.12 11.57 25.10
N VAL A 597 -16.97 10.68 25.63
CA VAL A 597 -17.33 9.40 25.02
C VAL A 597 -18.82 9.36 24.66
N SER A 598 -19.50 10.52 24.63
CA SER A 598 -20.94 10.62 24.44
C SER A 598 -21.42 10.05 23.09
N ALA A 599 -20.53 9.96 22.10
CA ALA A 599 -20.83 9.34 20.81
C ALA A 599 -20.82 7.79 20.83
N CYS A 600 -20.26 7.16 21.86
CA CYS A 600 -20.05 5.71 21.93
C CYS A 600 -21.31 4.96 22.42
N GLU A 601 -22.34 4.87 21.57
CA GLU A 601 -23.63 4.25 21.92
C GLU A 601 -23.51 2.76 22.35
N ARG A 602 -22.46 2.07 21.90
CA ARG A 602 -22.16 0.65 22.17
C ARG A 602 -21.14 0.44 23.29
N LEU A 603 -20.69 1.51 23.96
CA LEU A 603 -19.71 1.44 25.03
C LEU A 603 -20.24 0.60 26.20
N ARG A 604 -19.47 -0.40 26.63
CA ARG A 604 -19.79 -1.31 27.75
C ARG A 604 -18.91 -1.07 28.96
N GLU A 605 -17.64 -0.73 28.74
CA GLU A 605 -16.67 -0.52 29.81
C GLU A 605 -15.85 0.75 29.57
N LEU A 606 -15.75 1.58 30.60
CA LEU A 606 -14.95 2.80 30.62
C LEU A 606 -14.03 2.81 31.84
N ASN A 607 -12.72 2.84 31.62
CA ASN A 607 -11.71 2.97 32.65
C ASN A 607 -10.86 4.22 32.37
N VAL A 608 -10.78 5.14 33.33
CA VAL A 608 -9.95 6.34 33.21
C VAL A 608 -9.07 6.49 34.45
N TYR A 609 -7.77 6.49 34.23
CA TYR A 609 -6.77 6.81 35.23
C TYR A 609 -6.17 8.19 34.91
N SER A 610 -6.14 9.09 35.89
CA SER A 610 -5.54 10.42 35.69
C SER A 610 -4.87 10.93 36.96
N HIS A 611 -3.82 11.73 36.80
CA HIS A 611 -3.20 12.47 37.91
C HIS A 611 -3.75 13.89 38.08
N SER A 612 -4.59 14.35 37.14
CA SER A 612 -5.14 15.71 37.04
C SER A 612 -6.68 15.69 36.98
N ASP A 613 -7.33 16.84 37.17
CA ASP A 613 -8.81 16.92 37.19
C ASP A 613 -9.43 16.64 35.80
N ILE A 614 -10.40 15.73 35.71
CA ILE A 614 -11.02 15.30 34.45
C ILE A 614 -12.55 15.45 34.41
N ARG A 615 -13.12 16.20 33.47
CA ARG A 615 -14.57 16.16 33.20
C ARG A 615 -14.90 14.93 32.36
N LEU A 616 -15.97 14.23 32.67
CA LEU A 616 -16.44 13.08 31.88
C LEU A 616 -17.85 13.35 31.34
N ASP A 617 -18.00 13.22 30.02
CA ASP A 617 -19.30 13.12 29.35
C ASP A 617 -19.49 11.69 28.80
N ALA A 618 -20.35 10.92 29.46
CA ALA A 618 -20.79 9.60 29.01
C ALA A 618 -22.29 9.55 28.70
N SER A 619 -22.91 10.72 28.47
CA SER A 619 -24.36 10.87 28.43
C SER A 619 -25.07 10.08 27.31
N GLY A 620 -24.37 9.71 26.24
CA GLY A 620 -24.90 8.87 25.15
C GLY A 620 -24.62 7.37 25.26
N CYS A 621 -23.96 6.90 26.32
CA CYS A 621 -23.53 5.50 26.46
C CYS A 621 -24.63 4.60 27.09
N ALA A 622 -25.67 4.28 26.32
CA ALA A 622 -26.83 3.53 26.83
C ALA A 622 -26.52 2.07 27.25
N GLU A 623 -25.49 1.45 26.64
CA GLU A 623 -25.05 0.08 26.93
C GLU A 623 -23.93 0.00 27.99
N LEU A 624 -23.55 1.13 28.60
CA LEU A 624 -22.46 1.20 29.57
C LEU A 624 -22.79 0.40 30.82
N VAL A 625 -21.96 -0.58 31.14
CA VAL A 625 -22.15 -1.50 32.29
C VAL A 625 -21.24 -1.12 33.44
N ARG A 626 -20.00 -0.74 33.16
CA ARG A 626 -18.97 -0.48 34.16
C ARG A 626 -18.22 0.83 33.88
N VAL A 627 -18.04 1.62 34.93
CA VAL A 627 -17.19 2.81 34.94
C VAL A 627 -16.21 2.77 36.11
N GLY A 628 -14.92 2.89 35.81
CA GLY A 628 -13.84 3.05 36.79
C GLY A 628 -13.06 4.33 36.56
N LEU A 629 -13.14 5.29 37.49
CA LEU A 629 -12.35 6.53 37.46
C LEU A 629 -11.45 6.62 38.69
N SER A 630 -10.16 6.93 38.50
CA SER A 630 -9.21 7.06 39.61
C SER A 630 -8.16 8.16 39.39
N GLY A 631 -7.92 8.94 40.46
CA GLY A 631 -6.90 9.99 40.58
C GLY A 631 -7.33 11.38 40.09
N GLY A 632 -6.94 12.46 40.79
CA GLY A 632 -7.22 13.88 40.44
C GLY A 632 -8.68 14.19 40.05
N HIS A 633 -9.56 14.53 40.99
CA HIS A 633 -11.00 14.67 40.67
C HIS A 633 -11.68 15.88 41.32
N ALA A 634 -11.59 17.07 40.73
CA ALA A 634 -12.50 18.18 41.04
C ALA A 634 -13.82 18.13 40.25
N ALA A 635 -14.10 17.04 39.55
CA ALA A 635 -14.77 17.15 38.26
C ALA A 635 -16.19 16.61 38.18
N ARG A 636 -16.93 17.16 37.22
CA ARG A 636 -18.33 16.85 36.92
C ARG A 636 -18.38 15.59 36.06
N ILE A 637 -19.22 14.65 36.47
CA ILE A 637 -19.48 13.39 35.76
C ILE A 637 -20.92 13.47 35.25
N ASP A 638 -21.11 13.40 33.93
CA ASP A 638 -22.44 13.30 33.34
C ASP A 638 -22.75 11.85 32.96
N LEU A 639 -23.76 11.28 33.61
CA LEU A 639 -24.26 9.92 33.43
C LEU A 639 -25.74 9.88 33.00
N ALA A 640 -26.30 10.99 32.51
CA ALA A 640 -27.75 11.17 32.32
C ALA A 640 -28.43 10.16 31.36
N GLY A 641 -27.67 9.40 30.56
CA GLY A 641 -28.16 8.36 29.66
C GLY A 641 -27.65 6.94 29.93
N CYS A 642 -26.95 6.70 31.03
CA CYS A 642 -26.30 5.41 31.36
C CYS A 642 -27.26 4.42 32.04
N ALA A 643 -28.40 4.12 31.42
CA ALA A 643 -29.47 3.32 32.03
C ALA A 643 -29.07 1.88 32.40
N SER A 644 -28.04 1.33 31.74
CA SER A 644 -27.52 -0.03 31.97
C SER A 644 -26.37 -0.09 33.00
N LEU A 645 -25.95 1.05 33.56
CA LEU A 645 -24.79 1.13 34.43
C LEU A 645 -25.03 0.35 35.72
N ALA A 646 -24.25 -0.72 35.92
CA ALA A 646 -24.35 -1.62 37.05
C ALA A 646 -23.24 -1.39 38.08
N GLU A 647 -22.05 -0.99 37.63
CA GLU A 647 -20.88 -0.83 38.48
C GLU A 647 -20.21 0.54 38.29
N LEU A 648 -20.08 1.30 39.39
CA LEU A 648 -19.44 2.62 39.40
C LEU A 648 -18.37 2.70 40.49
N TYR A 649 -17.12 2.86 40.08
CA TYR A 649 -15.96 2.98 40.95
C TYR A 649 -15.30 4.33 40.75
N LEU A 650 -15.28 5.16 41.79
CA LEU A 650 -14.71 6.51 41.74
C LEU A 650 -13.74 6.70 42.92
N GLU A 651 -12.52 7.15 42.64
CA GLU A 651 -11.50 7.41 43.66
C GLU A 651 -10.81 8.77 43.48
N GLY A 652 -11.14 9.75 44.35
CA GLY A 652 -10.52 11.07 44.35
C GLY A 652 -11.44 12.17 44.89
N PRO A 653 -11.04 13.46 44.84
CA PRO A 653 -11.67 14.59 45.56
C PRO A 653 -13.05 15.06 45.06
N ILE A 654 -13.98 14.14 44.78
CA ILE A 654 -15.32 14.38 44.22
C ILE A 654 -16.18 15.24 45.17
N ASP A 655 -16.73 16.34 44.68
CA ASP A 655 -17.55 17.29 45.46
C ASP A 655 -19.08 17.10 45.29
N SER A 656 -19.50 16.49 44.18
CA SER A 656 -20.91 16.21 43.86
C SER A 656 -21.04 15.05 42.88
N ILE A 657 -22.16 14.34 42.91
CA ILE A 657 -22.48 13.26 41.98
C ILE A 657 -23.99 13.24 41.72
N ASP A 658 -24.38 13.00 40.46
CA ASP A 658 -25.77 12.77 40.05
C ASP A 658 -25.89 11.32 39.56
N LEU A 659 -26.76 10.54 40.18
CA LEU A 659 -26.99 9.13 39.87
C LEU A 659 -28.36 8.88 39.24
N SER A 660 -29.14 9.93 38.95
CA SER A 660 -30.50 9.81 38.42
C SER A 660 -30.57 9.12 37.04
N GLY A 661 -29.47 9.17 36.27
CA GLY A 661 -29.31 8.47 34.99
C GLY A 661 -28.92 6.98 35.09
N ALA A 662 -28.59 6.48 36.30
CA ALA A 662 -28.10 5.12 36.54
C ALA A 662 -29.00 4.30 37.49
N PRO A 663 -30.29 4.08 37.15
CA PRO A 663 -31.23 3.39 38.04
C PRO A 663 -30.93 1.90 38.26
N ALA A 664 -30.12 1.30 37.37
CA ALA A 664 -29.69 -0.11 37.43
C ALA A 664 -28.44 -0.32 38.31
N LEU A 665 -27.92 0.71 38.97
CA LEU A 665 -26.67 0.63 39.70
C LEU A 665 -26.73 -0.36 40.87
N GLU A 666 -25.93 -1.42 40.80
CA GLU A 666 -25.84 -2.49 41.80
C GLU A 666 -24.66 -2.28 42.75
N ARG A 667 -23.58 -1.68 42.25
CA ARG A 667 -22.32 -1.49 43.01
C ARG A 667 -21.80 -0.07 42.88
N LEU A 668 -21.63 0.58 44.02
CA LEU A 668 -21.06 1.92 44.12
C LEU A 668 -19.86 1.93 45.07
N SER A 669 -18.71 2.37 44.58
CA SER A 669 -17.52 2.63 45.38
C SER A 669 -17.07 4.07 45.21
N LEU A 670 -17.06 4.83 46.31
CA LEU A 670 -16.65 6.22 46.40
C LEU A 670 -15.52 6.32 47.42
N LEU A 671 -14.28 6.39 46.97
CA LEU A 671 -13.09 6.44 47.83
C LEU A 671 -12.41 7.80 47.78
N SER A 672 -11.83 8.21 48.91
CA SER A 672 -11.05 9.46 49.02
C SER A 672 -11.81 10.73 48.57
N THR A 673 -13.14 10.74 48.76
CA THR A 673 -14.04 11.79 48.26
C THR A 673 -14.14 13.01 49.17
N ARG A 674 -14.58 14.16 48.61
CA ARG A 674 -14.99 15.34 49.38
C ARG A 674 -16.49 15.42 49.62
N LEU A 675 -17.26 14.60 48.91
CA LEU A 675 -18.70 14.43 49.04
C LEU A 675 -19.06 14.23 50.52
N SER A 676 -20.05 14.98 50.99
CA SER A 676 -20.53 14.85 52.36
C SER A 676 -21.58 13.75 52.49
N ALA A 677 -21.70 13.16 53.68
CA ALA A 677 -22.66 12.10 53.92
C ALA A 677 -24.12 12.47 53.57
N PRO A 678 -24.61 13.71 53.81
CA PRO A 678 -25.93 14.14 53.34
C PRO A 678 -26.05 14.25 51.82
N GLN A 679 -25.01 14.73 51.12
CA GLN A 679 -25.02 14.81 49.65
C GLN A 679 -25.04 13.41 49.02
N LEU A 680 -24.32 12.46 49.61
CA LEU A 680 -24.41 11.06 49.21
C LEU A 680 -25.83 10.51 49.41
N ALA A 681 -26.44 10.78 50.56
CA ALA A 681 -27.79 10.29 50.85
C ALA A 681 -28.84 10.79 49.84
N GLU A 682 -28.72 12.06 49.42
CA GLU A 682 -29.56 12.65 48.38
C GLU A 682 -29.34 11.99 47.01
N ALA A 683 -28.09 11.77 46.61
CA ALA A 683 -27.77 11.11 45.33
C ALA A 683 -28.27 9.66 45.25
N LEU A 684 -28.42 8.97 46.39
CA LEU A 684 -28.86 7.59 46.48
C LEU A 684 -30.39 7.40 46.42
N GLU A 685 -31.19 8.48 46.36
CA GLU A 685 -32.66 8.37 46.35
C GLU A 685 -33.18 7.59 45.12
N ASP A 686 -32.48 7.68 43.98
CA ASP A 686 -32.87 7.08 42.71
C ASP A 686 -32.13 5.77 42.37
N THR A 687 -31.46 5.13 43.34
CA THR A 687 -30.68 3.87 43.14
C THR A 687 -31.27 2.67 43.89
N PRO A 688 -32.48 2.17 43.53
CA PRO A 688 -33.17 1.12 44.27
C PRO A 688 -32.51 -0.27 44.16
N ALA A 689 -31.69 -0.48 43.12
CA ALA A 689 -30.99 -1.74 42.85
C ALA A 689 -29.67 -1.89 43.62
N LEU A 690 -29.23 -0.87 44.36
CA LEU A 690 -27.91 -0.86 44.97
C LEU A 690 -27.74 -1.97 46.02
N GLU A 691 -26.83 -2.91 45.75
CA GLU A 691 -26.52 -4.06 46.61
C GLU A 691 -25.26 -3.84 47.45
N TYR A 692 -24.30 -3.09 46.91
CA TYR A 692 -23.00 -2.83 47.52
C TYR A 692 -22.69 -1.34 47.52
N LEU A 693 -22.40 -0.80 48.71
CA LEU A 693 -21.92 0.56 48.89
C LEU A 693 -20.59 0.58 49.65
N ARG A 694 -19.57 1.16 49.04
CA ARG A 694 -18.31 1.52 49.70
C ARG A 694 -18.12 3.03 49.66
N TYR A 695 -17.94 3.66 50.81
CA TYR A 695 -17.86 5.11 50.90
C TYR A 695 -16.81 5.58 51.90
N SER A 696 -15.86 6.39 51.43
CA SER A 696 -14.92 7.16 52.24
C SER A 696 -14.98 8.62 51.81
N GLY A 697 -15.55 9.48 52.66
CA GLY A 697 -15.79 10.89 52.36
C GLY A 697 -15.78 11.75 53.62
N THR A 698 -16.33 12.97 53.56
CA THR A 698 -16.18 13.95 54.66
C THR A 698 -17.47 14.21 55.44
N GLY A 699 -17.38 14.23 56.77
CA GLY A 699 -18.39 14.82 57.66
C GLY A 699 -19.74 14.09 57.83
N GLY A 700 -20.31 14.22 59.04
CA GLY A 700 -21.71 13.92 59.35
C GLY A 700 -22.06 12.46 59.62
N ASP A 701 -23.30 12.25 60.06
CA ASP A 701 -23.93 10.93 60.15
C ASP A 701 -24.44 10.53 58.76
N LEU A 702 -24.02 9.37 58.25
CA LEU A 702 -24.55 8.81 57.00
C LEU A 702 -25.93 8.21 57.24
N VAL A 703 -26.96 8.90 56.77
CA VAL A 703 -28.36 8.44 56.82
C VAL A 703 -28.75 7.98 55.43
N LEU A 704 -28.70 6.68 55.19
CA LEU A 704 -29.06 6.12 53.89
C LEU A 704 -30.57 6.24 53.62
N PRO A 705 -30.98 6.49 52.37
CA PRO A 705 -32.38 6.37 51.97
C PRO A 705 -32.83 4.90 52.05
N GLY A 706 -34.11 4.64 51.78
CA GLY A 706 -34.65 3.27 51.78
C GLY A 706 -34.09 2.44 50.62
N LEU A 707 -32.94 1.82 50.81
CA LEU A 707 -32.25 0.96 49.83
C LEU A 707 -32.57 -0.52 50.10
N PRO A 708 -33.58 -1.12 49.45
CA PRO A 708 -34.08 -2.45 49.79
C PRO A 708 -33.14 -3.58 49.36
N ALA A 709 -32.27 -3.35 48.37
CA ALA A 709 -31.34 -4.34 47.82
C ALA A 709 -29.98 -4.36 48.55
N LEU A 710 -29.69 -3.36 49.41
CA LEU A 710 -28.37 -3.20 50.01
C LEU A 710 -28.03 -4.37 50.94
N THR A 711 -26.99 -5.14 50.57
CA THR A 711 -26.50 -6.29 51.33
C THR A 711 -25.14 -6.05 51.98
N SER A 712 -24.34 -5.12 51.43
CA SER A 712 -23.00 -4.81 51.91
C SER A 712 -22.77 -3.30 52.00
N LEU A 713 -22.24 -2.87 53.13
CA LEU A 713 -21.86 -1.49 53.41
C LEU A 713 -20.47 -1.44 54.00
N GLU A 714 -19.56 -0.74 53.33
CA GLU A 714 -18.20 -0.49 53.78
C GLU A 714 -17.95 1.01 53.92
N CYS A 715 -17.66 1.47 55.13
CA CYS A 715 -17.29 2.87 55.39
C CYS A 715 -15.89 2.93 56.01
N PRO A 716 -14.83 2.75 55.20
CA PRO A 716 -13.44 2.68 55.68
C PRO A 716 -12.88 4.01 56.19
#